data_AF-A0A8H7EH92-F1
#
_entry.id   AF-A0A8H7EH92-F1
#
_cell.length_a   1.000
_cell.length_b   1.000
_cell.length_c   1.000
_cell.angle_alpha   90.00
_cell.angle_beta   90.00
_cell.angle_gamma   90.00
#
_symmetry.space_group_name_H-M   'P 1'
#
loop_
_entity.id
_entity.type
_entity.pdbx_description
1 polymer ?
#
loop_
_entity_poly.entity_id
_entity_poly.type
_entity_poly.pdbx_seq_one_letter_code
_entity_poly.pdbx_strand_id
1 'polypeptide(L)'
;MELDLDDWVTNSNECFHINLYRTSNQNGPERILDESFHPSFTHTVIEENETIAGYKNPSIELDFRANDLNPKLKISFDQELDLKKISPDLNQVDLSPELFREYLPESIDDAAGATSSDWSPPGERINTFGLYGKQYEIWKAPMTDPDARRIWTNMKILNLLFIDGATLEGLEDEETLDRWSLYLLYDVTPLSDASLSPYTLAGFSTSYRAWVFPTFDIARATKQLPSPAESSNGDAGKYTPPRLTQDPDTFLFTDKLDLLETPSRERISQFLVLPPYQGQSLGSRLYDAIFHELVNKPFIYEIPIEDPSEAFDAMRDYSDITYLRKLPAFKDLSIASNLSQESLRKDSPIPRDQILGNGKDLEELRKSTKIVSRQFYRMVELHLLSTIPPNNRNRARITRKAKSTNENDRKYYFWRLALKHRIYSQNADALDQMEDVAERVEKLESAVNSQQEEFEERLEGLEKRQSLAADETSAPAAGARSKRKRAVVVEDDEDDEWEDMDQVRKAAYGLERANKASIPTTYHNLVSYKKKHTDDKAREEYDGDLAKIILHGQHPRPDLIVCAGWMHIVTTSFLSPIAEAGIKIINLHPALPGEFAGAKAIERAWTAGKEDGLKRTGVMIHEVIAEVDAGDAIVTQEVELKEGETLDGLEERIHAVEHGLIVEGTRKVLGGLGNKS
;
A
#
# COMPACT_ATOMS: atom_id res chain seq x y z
N MET A 1 16.07 25.74 36.73
CA MET A 1 15.21 24.72 36.10
C MET A 1 15.91 24.37 34.82
N GLU A 2 16.47 23.17 34.71
CA GLU A 2 16.86 22.65 33.39
C GLU A 2 15.61 22.60 32.53
N LEU A 3 15.70 23.18 31.34
CA LEU A 3 14.62 23.20 30.38
C LEU A 3 14.68 21.86 29.67
N ASP A 4 13.74 20.98 29.97
CA ASP A 4 13.62 19.69 29.29
C ASP A 4 13.13 19.96 27.87
N LEU A 5 13.97 19.66 26.86
CA LEU A 5 13.67 19.95 25.46
C LEU A 5 12.72 18.93 24.85
N ASP A 6 12.62 17.72 25.43
CA ASP A 6 11.75 16.66 24.94
C ASP A 6 10.26 17.06 25.06
N ASP A 7 9.94 17.86 26.08
CA ASP A 7 8.62 18.47 26.34
C ASP A 7 8.15 19.47 25.26
N TRP A 8 9.05 19.85 24.33
CA TRP A 8 8.81 20.85 23.28
C TRP A 8 8.94 20.28 21.87
N VAL A 9 9.07 18.96 21.75
CA VAL A 9 9.12 18.25 20.47
C VAL A 9 7.97 17.25 20.45
N THR A 10 7.12 17.33 19.44
CA THR A 10 5.96 16.43 19.30
C THR A 10 5.91 15.86 17.90
N ASN A 11 5.49 14.60 17.76
CA ASN A 11 5.22 14.01 16.46
C ASN A 11 4.07 14.78 15.79
N SER A 12 4.34 15.35 14.63
CA SER A 12 3.37 16.15 13.90
C SER A 12 2.14 15.36 13.45
N ASN A 13 2.26 14.04 13.18
CA ASN A 13 1.12 13.18 12.81
C ASN A 13 0.07 13.13 13.94
N GLU A 14 0.53 13.15 15.19
CA GLU A 14 -0.32 13.13 16.39
C GLU A 14 -0.95 14.50 16.70
N CYS A 15 -0.42 15.57 16.08
CA CYS A 15 -0.91 16.94 16.30
C CYS A 15 -2.13 17.28 15.43
N PHE A 16 -2.35 16.56 14.33
CA PHE A 16 -3.48 16.81 13.42
C PHE A 16 -4.75 16.11 13.91
N HIS A 17 -5.86 16.83 13.94
CA HIS A 17 -7.18 16.26 14.18
C HIS A 17 -8.08 16.62 13.00
N ILE A 18 -8.32 15.64 12.12
CA ILE A 18 -9.10 15.84 10.91
C ILE A 18 -10.53 15.32 11.12
N ASN A 19 -11.53 16.13 10.78
CA ASN A 19 -12.93 15.73 10.89
C ASN A 19 -13.76 16.23 9.69
N LEU A 20 -15.00 15.75 9.59
CA LEU A 20 -16.00 16.25 8.65
C LEU A 20 -17.08 17.01 9.42
N TYR A 21 -17.55 18.14 8.90
CA TYR A 21 -18.65 18.89 9.52
C TYR A 21 -19.82 19.14 8.57
N ARG A 22 -21.00 19.30 9.16
CA ARG A 22 -22.21 19.77 8.47
C ARG A 22 -22.82 20.92 9.27
N THR A 23 -23.18 21.99 8.59
CA THR A 23 -23.89 23.12 9.20
C THR A 23 -25.39 22.83 9.19
N SER A 24 -26.01 22.82 10.37
CA SER A 24 -27.46 22.67 10.53
C SER A 24 -28.18 24.01 10.32
N ASN A 25 -29.49 23.97 10.06
CA ASN A 25 -30.32 25.17 10.01
C ASN A 25 -30.63 25.74 11.41
N GLN A 26 -30.55 24.89 12.45
CA GLN A 26 -30.89 25.24 13.83
C GLN A 26 -29.66 25.45 14.72
N ASN A 27 -28.64 24.65 14.48
CA ASN A 27 -27.36 24.70 15.19
C ASN A 27 -26.27 25.05 14.17
N GLY A 28 -25.14 25.61 14.63
CA GLY A 28 -24.02 25.96 13.77
C GLY A 28 -23.35 24.74 13.10
N PRO A 29 -22.08 24.87 12.67
CA PRO A 29 -21.33 23.72 12.16
C PRO A 29 -21.13 22.66 13.25
N GLU A 30 -21.51 21.42 12.97
CA GLU A 30 -21.34 20.26 13.85
C GLU A 30 -20.48 19.20 13.18
N ARG A 31 -19.54 18.59 13.93
CA ARG A 31 -18.74 17.45 13.48
C ARG A 31 -19.64 16.23 13.29
N ILE A 32 -19.37 15.46 12.24
CA ILE A 32 -20.13 14.28 11.84
C ILE A 32 -19.52 13.01 12.43
N LEU A 33 -18.20 13.00 12.60
CA LEU A 33 -17.48 11.87 13.17
C LEU A 33 -17.32 12.09 14.68
N ASP A 34 -17.61 11.05 15.45
CA ASP A 34 -17.43 11.06 16.91
C ASP A 34 -15.94 11.26 17.27
N GLU A 35 -15.05 10.66 16.48
CA GLU A 35 -13.59 10.77 16.62
C GLU A 35 -12.95 11.38 15.37
N SER A 36 -11.86 12.10 15.58
CA SER A 36 -11.07 12.67 14.48
C SER A 36 -10.04 11.66 14.01
N PHE A 37 -9.72 11.70 12.72
CA PHE A 37 -8.67 10.84 12.16
C PHE A 37 -7.39 11.64 11.94
N HIS A 38 -6.27 10.92 11.88
CA HIS A 38 -4.92 11.47 11.85
C HIS A 38 -4.28 11.19 10.48
N PRO A 39 -3.37 12.04 10.01
CA PRO A 39 -2.63 11.81 8.77
C PRO A 39 -1.70 10.60 8.88
N SER A 40 -1.40 9.98 7.75
CA SER A 40 -0.36 8.95 7.64
C SER A 40 1.03 9.58 7.45
N PHE A 41 1.07 10.78 6.86
CA PHE A 41 2.28 11.50 6.51
C PHE A 41 2.11 12.99 6.76
N THR A 42 3.15 13.67 7.22
CA THR A 42 3.19 15.13 7.32
C THR A 42 4.50 15.71 6.79
N HIS A 43 5.45 14.86 6.39
CA HIS A 43 6.79 15.29 5.97
C HIS A 43 6.80 16.31 4.83
N THR A 44 5.77 16.29 3.97
CA THR A 44 5.63 17.26 2.87
C THR A 44 5.02 18.60 3.31
N VAL A 45 4.26 18.61 4.41
CA VAL A 45 3.51 19.80 4.89
C VAL A 45 4.24 20.53 6.01
N ILE A 46 4.86 19.80 6.94
CA ILE A 46 5.52 20.34 8.14
C ILE A 46 7.04 20.37 7.93
N GLU A 47 7.73 19.24 8.16
CA GLU A 47 9.17 19.07 7.97
C GLU A 47 9.50 17.58 7.73
N GLU A 48 10.61 17.29 7.07
CA GLU A 48 11.03 15.92 6.68
C GLU A 48 11.05 14.90 7.83
N ASN A 49 11.34 15.36 9.07
CA ASN A 49 11.40 14.50 10.25
C ASN A 49 10.04 14.29 10.93
N GLU A 50 8.97 14.88 10.41
CA GLU A 50 7.60 14.79 10.96
C GLU A 50 7.50 15.24 12.44
N THR A 51 8.30 16.22 12.84
CA THR A 51 8.32 16.78 14.19
C THR A 51 7.93 18.25 14.20
N ILE A 52 7.22 18.66 15.26
CA ILE A 52 6.99 20.07 15.59
C ILE A 52 7.81 20.38 16.83
N ALA A 53 8.77 21.28 16.70
CA ALA A 53 9.66 21.71 17.76
C ALA A 53 9.37 23.15 18.21
N GLY A 54 9.47 23.42 19.51
CA GLY A 54 9.29 24.76 20.10
C GLY A 54 7.88 25.08 20.57
N TYR A 55 6.95 24.12 20.50
CA TYR A 55 5.56 24.29 20.94
C TYR A 55 5.19 23.19 21.94
N LYS A 56 4.51 23.57 23.03
CA LYS A 56 4.02 22.61 24.03
C LYS A 56 2.56 22.26 23.75
N ASN A 57 2.25 20.98 23.66
CA ASN A 57 0.93 20.43 23.30
C ASN A 57 0.33 21.08 22.03
N PRO A 58 1.07 21.13 20.90
CA PRO A 58 0.53 21.66 19.66
C PRO A 58 -0.66 20.82 19.16
N SER A 59 -1.67 21.49 18.61
CA SER A 59 -2.89 20.89 18.07
C SER A 59 -3.34 21.65 16.83
N ILE A 60 -3.59 20.91 15.75
CA ILE A 60 -3.98 21.37 14.42
C ILE A 60 -5.34 20.73 14.10
N GLU A 61 -6.42 21.46 14.34
CA GLU A 61 -7.77 21.02 14.00
C GLU A 61 -8.08 21.41 12.55
N LEU A 62 -8.25 20.43 11.67
CA LEU A 62 -8.51 20.61 10.24
C LEU A 62 -9.83 19.94 9.85
N ASP A 63 -10.92 20.71 9.91
CA ASP A 63 -12.27 20.20 9.66
C ASP A 63 -12.72 20.52 8.22
N PHE A 64 -13.34 19.57 7.52
CA PHE A 64 -13.82 19.74 6.15
C PHE A 64 -15.34 19.65 6.03
N ARG A 65 -15.97 20.51 5.22
CA ARG A 65 -17.42 20.44 5.01
C ARG A 65 -17.79 19.17 4.25
N ALA A 66 -18.78 18.43 4.75
CA ALA A 66 -19.13 17.10 4.25
C ALA A 66 -19.35 16.99 2.73
N ASN A 67 -20.01 17.97 2.10
CA ASN A 67 -20.42 17.85 0.71
C ASN A 67 -19.35 18.26 -0.31
N ASP A 68 -18.51 19.25 0.00
CA ASP A 68 -17.54 19.83 -0.95
C ASP A 68 -16.14 20.06 -0.37
N LEU A 69 -15.90 19.53 0.83
CA LEU A 69 -14.68 19.64 1.61
C LEU A 69 -14.18 21.07 1.85
N ASN A 70 -15.05 22.08 1.92
CA ASN A 70 -14.60 23.42 2.31
C ASN A 70 -13.93 23.39 3.71
N PRO A 71 -12.62 23.73 3.84
CA PRO A 71 -11.85 23.50 5.05
C PRO A 71 -12.00 24.59 6.11
N LYS A 72 -11.76 24.21 7.36
CA LYS A 72 -11.58 25.08 8.52
C LYS A 72 -10.33 24.66 9.26
N LEU A 73 -9.48 25.63 9.57
CA LEU A 73 -8.23 25.41 10.26
C LEU A 73 -8.26 26.16 11.60
N LYS A 74 -7.92 25.45 12.67
CA LYS A 74 -7.64 26.04 13.98
C LYS A 74 -6.36 25.45 14.53
N ILE A 75 -5.43 26.32 14.89
CA ILE A 75 -4.14 25.96 15.49
C ILE A 75 -4.14 26.45 16.92
N SER A 76 -3.69 25.60 17.85
CA SER A 76 -3.51 25.97 19.25
C SER A 76 -2.33 25.24 19.88
N PHE A 77 -1.74 25.84 20.89
CA PHE A 77 -0.68 25.27 21.72
C PHE A 77 -0.72 25.96 23.08
N ASP A 78 -0.20 25.30 24.11
CA ASP A 78 -0.22 25.84 25.48
C ASP A 78 0.84 26.94 25.66
N GLN A 79 2.04 26.71 25.12
CA GLN A 79 3.20 27.58 25.26
C GLN A 79 4.08 27.49 24.01
N GLU A 80 4.82 28.57 23.74
CA GLU A 80 5.81 28.68 22.66
C GLU A 80 7.17 29.03 23.25
N LEU A 81 8.21 28.34 22.76
CA LEU A 81 9.61 28.55 23.07
C LEU A 81 10.34 28.90 21.79
N ASP A 82 11.01 30.05 21.79
CA ASP A 82 11.84 30.49 20.65
C ASP A 82 13.17 29.74 20.67
N LEU A 83 13.24 28.63 19.92
CA LEU A 83 14.41 27.75 19.84
C LEU A 83 15.61 28.48 19.22
N LYS A 84 15.37 29.43 18.30
CA LYS A 84 16.42 30.22 17.65
C LYS A 84 17.14 31.15 18.63
N LYS A 85 16.49 31.54 19.74
CA LYS A 85 17.15 32.25 20.86
C LYS A 85 18.02 31.34 21.72
N ILE A 86 17.77 30.04 21.74
CA ILE A 86 18.56 29.05 22.51
C ILE A 86 19.80 28.66 21.73
N SER A 87 19.62 28.24 20.47
CA SER A 87 20.70 27.96 19.53
C SER A 87 20.23 28.32 18.12
N PRO A 88 21.02 29.10 17.35
CA PRO A 88 20.65 29.47 15.98
C PRO A 88 20.56 28.28 15.02
N ASP A 89 21.15 27.12 15.39
CA ASP A 89 21.15 25.90 14.58
C ASP A 89 19.89 25.04 14.78
N LEU A 90 19.04 25.37 15.77
CA LEU A 90 17.78 24.65 15.99
C LEU A 90 16.71 25.14 15.01
N ASN A 91 16.13 24.19 14.29
CA ASN A 91 15.00 24.47 13.43
C ASN A 91 13.70 24.61 14.24
N GLN A 92 12.85 25.54 13.84
CA GLN A 92 11.54 25.77 14.43
C GLN A 92 10.58 26.19 13.32
N VAL A 93 9.58 25.34 13.07
CA VAL A 93 8.43 25.62 12.22
C VAL A 93 7.69 26.85 12.74
N ASP A 94 7.24 27.71 11.83
CA ASP A 94 6.24 28.72 12.14
C ASP A 94 4.86 28.06 12.18
N LEU A 95 4.40 27.67 13.38
CA LEU A 95 3.12 26.98 13.55
C LEU A 95 1.95 27.99 13.55
N SER A 96 1.73 28.62 12.40
CA SER A 96 0.67 29.59 12.14
C SER A 96 -0.13 29.21 10.88
N PRO A 97 -1.30 29.83 10.64
CA PRO A 97 -2.08 29.56 9.43
C PRO A 97 -1.30 29.79 8.13
N GLU A 98 -0.30 30.66 8.15
CA GLU A 98 0.63 30.92 7.05
C GLU A 98 1.31 29.64 6.53
N LEU A 99 1.63 28.68 7.40
CA LEU A 99 2.25 27.39 7.04
C LEU A 99 1.39 26.60 6.06
N PHE A 100 0.07 26.75 6.15
CA PHE A 100 -0.90 25.97 5.38
C PHE A 100 -1.39 26.70 4.12
N ARG A 101 -0.93 27.93 3.89
CA ARG A 101 -1.43 28.81 2.81
C ARG A 101 -1.30 28.19 1.42
N GLU A 102 -0.24 27.43 1.17
CA GLU A 102 -0.01 26.80 -0.14
C GLU A 102 -0.82 25.50 -0.32
N TYR A 103 -1.22 24.88 0.78
CA TYR A 103 -1.92 23.59 0.81
C TYR A 103 -3.44 23.71 0.95
N LEU A 104 -3.93 24.86 1.40
CA LEU A 104 -5.35 25.18 1.55
C LEU A 104 -5.81 26.22 0.53
N PRO A 105 -7.12 26.36 0.26
CA PRO A 105 -7.65 27.43 -0.57
C PRO A 105 -7.40 28.81 0.06
N GLU A 106 -7.27 29.87 -0.77
CA GLU A 106 -7.05 31.25 -0.31
C GLU A 106 -8.10 31.74 0.68
N SER A 107 -9.35 31.28 0.51
CA SER A 107 -10.47 31.58 1.41
C SER A 107 -10.89 30.31 2.13
N ILE A 108 -10.45 30.18 3.38
CA ILE A 108 -11.02 29.22 4.33
C ILE A 108 -12.22 29.91 5.00
N ASP A 109 -13.44 29.47 4.71
CA ASP A 109 -14.65 30.17 5.16
C ASP A 109 -14.90 29.95 6.66
N ASP A 110 -15.07 31.06 7.40
CA ASP A 110 -15.67 31.05 8.73
C ASP A 110 -17.15 30.63 8.63
N ALA A 111 -17.38 29.32 8.76
CA ALA A 111 -18.69 28.69 8.85
C ALA A 111 -19.65 29.01 7.69
N ALA A 112 -19.39 28.38 6.54
CA ALA A 112 -20.38 28.30 5.47
C ALA A 112 -21.74 27.81 6.00
N GLY A 113 -22.81 28.51 5.59
CA GLY A 113 -24.19 28.19 5.98
C GLY A 113 -24.62 26.78 5.57
N ALA A 114 -25.78 26.34 6.07
CA ALA A 114 -26.34 25.03 5.75
C ALA A 114 -26.44 24.80 4.24
N THR A 115 -25.92 23.67 3.77
CA THR A 115 -26.07 23.24 2.37
C THR A 115 -27.45 22.64 2.18
N SER A 116 -28.25 23.23 1.29
CA SER A 116 -29.61 22.77 1.00
C SER A 116 -29.63 21.42 0.27
N SER A 117 -30.73 20.68 0.45
CA SER A 117 -30.99 19.35 -0.15
C SER A 117 -30.97 19.28 -1.68
N ASP A 118 -31.04 20.42 -2.38
CA ASP A 118 -30.97 20.52 -3.84
C ASP A 118 -29.53 20.54 -4.37
N TRP A 119 -28.53 20.66 -3.50
CA TRP A 119 -27.13 20.55 -3.90
C TRP A 119 -26.81 19.14 -4.39
N SER A 120 -26.04 19.06 -5.47
CA SER A 120 -25.49 17.80 -6.00
C SER A 120 -24.00 17.96 -6.33
N PRO A 121 -23.24 16.85 -6.33
CA PRO A 121 -21.86 16.86 -6.81
C PRO A 121 -21.76 17.35 -8.27
N PRO A 122 -20.60 17.90 -8.68
CA PRO A 122 -20.37 18.30 -10.05
C PRO A 122 -20.29 17.10 -11.00
N GLY A 123 -20.52 17.36 -12.28
CA GLY A 123 -20.44 16.35 -13.34
C GLY A 123 -21.60 15.36 -13.38
N GLU A 124 -21.29 14.10 -13.67
CA GLU A 124 -22.28 13.04 -13.90
C GLU A 124 -22.14 11.91 -12.87
N ARG A 125 -23.28 11.35 -12.44
CA ARG A 125 -23.31 10.17 -11.59
C ARG A 125 -23.08 8.92 -12.43
N ILE A 126 -21.97 8.23 -12.20
CA ILE A 126 -21.58 7.02 -12.96
C ILE A 126 -22.00 5.72 -12.27
N ASN A 127 -22.23 5.73 -10.95
CA ASN A 127 -22.64 4.53 -10.21
C ASN A 127 -23.44 4.87 -8.94
N THR A 128 -24.30 3.95 -8.52
CA THR A 128 -25.05 3.99 -7.24
C THR A 128 -25.13 2.57 -6.67
N PHE A 129 -24.83 2.41 -5.38
CA PHE A 129 -24.88 1.11 -4.73
C PHE A 129 -25.18 1.22 -3.23
N GLY A 130 -25.70 0.13 -2.65
CA GLY A 130 -25.83 -0.01 -1.20
C GLY A 130 -24.73 -0.91 -0.65
N LEU A 131 -24.23 -0.60 0.55
CA LEU A 131 -23.24 -1.41 1.25
C LEU A 131 -23.39 -1.22 2.75
N TYR A 132 -23.43 -2.31 3.53
CA TYR A 132 -23.61 -2.30 4.99
C TYR A 132 -24.76 -1.39 5.49
N GLY A 133 -25.87 -1.35 4.75
CA GLY A 133 -27.05 -0.54 5.11
C GLY A 133 -26.95 0.96 4.78
N LYS A 134 -25.81 1.43 4.26
CA LYS A 134 -25.61 2.77 3.73
C LYS A 134 -25.86 2.82 2.22
N GLN A 135 -26.04 4.02 1.69
CA GLN A 135 -26.19 4.27 0.25
C GLN A 135 -25.03 5.12 -0.25
N TYR A 136 -24.48 4.76 -1.38
CA TYR A 136 -23.33 5.42 -1.97
C TYR A 136 -23.57 5.79 -3.43
N GLU A 137 -22.95 6.88 -3.84
CA GLU A 137 -22.90 7.33 -5.23
C GLU A 137 -21.47 7.65 -5.66
N ILE A 138 -21.15 7.37 -6.92
CA ILE A 138 -19.89 7.77 -7.53
C ILE A 138 -20.20 8.74 -8.66
N TRP A 139 -19.56 9.90 -8.59
CA TRP A 139 -19.68 11.00 -9.54
C TRP A 139 -18.36 11.20 -10.28
N LYS A 140 -18.44 11.67 -11.53
CA LYS A 140 -17.30 11.99 -12.37
C LYS A 140 -17.47 13.38 -12.93
N ALA A 141 -16.45 14.22 -12.80
CA ALA A 141 -16.40 15.53 -13.43
C ALA A 141 -15.04 15.73 -14.14
N PRO A 142 -15.00 16.43 -15.28
CA PRO A 142 -13.73 16.89 -15.85
C PRO A 142 -13.17 18.02 -14.99
N MET A 143 -11.84 18.17 -14.92
CA MET A 143 -11.24 19.31 -14.21
C MET A 143 -11.44 20.65 -14.94
N THR A 144 -12.07 20.66 -16.11
CA THR A 144 -12.58 21.89 -16.73
C THR A 144 -13.82 22.44 -16.02
N ASP A 145 -14.52 21.63 -15.22
CA ASP A 145 -15.62 22.06 -14.35
C ASP A 145 -15.10 22.89 -13.16
N PRO A 146 -15.49 24.17 -13.01
CA PRO A 146 -15.07 25.01 -11.90
C PRO A 146 -15.44 24.48 -10.52
N ASP A 147 -16.59 23.80 -10.37
CA ASP A 147 -17.03 23.26 -9.09
C ASP A 147 -16.20 22.01 -8.72
N ALA A 148 -15.82 21.20 -9.71
CA ALA A 148 -14.90 20.08 -9.50
C ALA A 148 -13.51 20.55 -9.08
N ARG A 149 -12.97 21.59 -9.73
CA ARG A 149 -11.70 22.20 -9.32
C ARG A 149 -11.77 22.74 -7.91
N ARG A 150 -12.85 23.44 -7.55
CA ARG A 150 -13.03 23.95 -6.17
C ARG A 150 -12.97 22.82 -5.15
N ILE A 151 -13.68 21.70 -5.38
CA ILE A 151 -13.66 20.54 -4.49
C ILE A 151 -12.25 19.94 -4.41
N TRP A 152 -11.53 19.82 -5.53
CA TRP A 152 -10.16 19.34 -5.52
C TRP A 152 -9.21 20.27 -4.75
N THR A 153 -9.27 21.59 -5.01
CA THR A 153 -8.46 22.59 -4.30
C THR A 153 -8.72 22.56 -2.79
N ASN A 154 -9.98 22.40 -2.40
CA ASN A 154 -10.39 22.26 -1.01
C ASN A 154 -9.75 21.05 -0.30
N MET A 155 -9.56 19.94 -1.02
CA MET A 155 -9.07 18.68 -0.46
C MET A 155 -7.62 18.35 -0.80
N LYS A 156 -6.91 19.22 -1.51
CA LYS A 156 -5.58 18.93 -2.06
C LYS A 156 -4.55 18.54 -0.98
N ILE A 157 -4.65 19.14 0.21
CA ILE A 157 -3.83 18.79 1.38
C ILE A 157 -4.01 17.32 1.79
N LEU A 158 -5.19 16.71 1.61
CA LEU A 158 -5.43 15.31 1.95
C LEU A 158 -4.58 14.36 1.09
N ASN A 159 -4.21 14.74 -0.14
CA ASN A 159 -3.27 13.94 -0.93
C ASN A 159 -1.91 13.86 -0.21
N LEU A 160 -1.41 15.00 0.27
CA LEU A 160 -0.12 15.08 0.95
C LEU A 160 -0.11 14.38 2.31
N LEU A 161 -1.28 14.32 2.97
CA LEU A 161 -1.42 13.73 4.30
C LEU A 161 -1.62 12.20 4.30
N PHE A 162 -2.03 11.62 3.17
CA PHE A 162 -2.45 10.21 3.10
C PHE A 162 -1.83 9.42 1.94
N ILE A 163 -1.16 10.07 0.99
CA ILE A 163 -0.52 9.41 -0.14
C ILE A 163 0.96 9.79 -0.13
N ASP A 164 1.81 8.79 0.14
CA ASP A 164 3.26 8.97 0.13
C ASP A 164 3.75 9.36 -1.28
N GLY A 165 4.67 10.31 -1.35
CA GLY A 165 5.17 10.86 -2.62
C GLY A 165 4.15 11.65 -3.44
N ALA A 166 2.99 12.01 -2.88
CA ALA A 166 2.00 12.80 -3.60
C ALA A 166 2.53 14.20 -3.96
N THR A 167 2.21 14.64 -5.17
CA THR A 167 2.50 16.00 -5.65
C THR A 167 1.21 16.71 -6.05
N LEU A 168 1.23 18.04 -5.97
CA LEU A 168 0.14 18.91 -6.44
C LEU A 168 0.34 19.38 -7.88
N GLU A 169 1.46 19.03 -8.50
CA GLU A 169 1.85 19.52 -9.83
C GLU A 169 0.92 19.03 -10.94
N GLY A 170 0.68 19.89 -11.94
CA GLY A 170 -0.04 19.55 -13.17
C GLY A 170 -1.56 19.56 -13.10
N LEU A 171 -2.18 19.52 -11.91
CA LEU A 171 -3.63 19.63 -11.74
C LEU A 171 -4.14 21.09 -11.80
N GLU A 172 -3.23 22.04 -11.69
CA GLU A 172 -3.49 23.49 -11.80
C GLU A 172 -3.14 24.06 -13.19
N ASP A 173 -2.57 23.24 -14.09
CA ASP A 173 -2.16 23.68 -15.44
C ASP A 173 -3.35 23.75 -16.40
N GLU A 174 -3.75 24.98 -16.77
CA GLU A 174 -4.85 25.28 -17.68
C GLU A 174 -4.73 24.57 -19.04
N GLU A 175 -3.52 24.25 -19.51
CA GLU A 175 -3.30 23.56 -20.78
C GLU A 175 -3.64 22.07 -20.74
N THR A 176 -3.77 21.49 -19.54
CA THR A 176 -4.00 20.05 -19.34
C THR A 176 -5.25 19.71 -18.54
N LEU A 177 -6.02 20.70 -18.08
CA LEU A 177 -7.26 20.50 -17.31
C LEU A 177 -8.27 19.59 -18.01
N ASP A 178 -8.34 19.62 -19.33
CA ASP A 178 -9.24 18.78 -20.13
C ASP A 178 -8.87 17.28 -20.08
N ARG A 179 -7.61 16.97 -19.77
CA ARG A 179 -7.08 15.60 -19.63
C ARG A 179 -7.28 15.00 -18.25
N TRP A 180 -7.58 15.83 -17.26
CA TRP A 180 -7.84 15.39 -15.89
C TRP A 180 -9.32 15.12 -15.65
N SER A 181 -9.62 13.98 -15.03
CA SER A 181 -10.95 13.66 -14.49
C SER A 181 -10.87 13.48 -12.98
N LEU A 182 -11.89 13.97 -12.29
CA LEU A 182 -12.12 13.79 -10.86
C LEU A 182 -13.27 12.82 -10.64
N TYR A 183 -13.04 11.79 -9.85
CA TYR A 183 -14.06 10.86 -9.37
C TYR A 183 -14.31 11.10 -7.89
N LEU A 184 -15.57 11.20 -7.49
CA LEU A 184 -15.98 11.49 -6.13
C LEU A 184 -16.90 10.38 -5.63
N LEU A 185 -16.53 9.76 -4.50
CA LEU A 185 -17.34 8.77 -3.81
C LEU A 185 -18.06 9.44 -2.64
N TYR A 186 -19.39 9.39 -2.64
CA TYR A 186 -20.23 9.98 -1.60
C TYR A 186 -21.03 8.91 -0.85
N ASP A 187 -21.09 9.02 0.48
CA ASP A 187 -22.17 8.49 1.30
C ASP A 187 -23.37 9.44 1.17
N VAL A 188 -24.50 8.91 0.70
CA VAL A 188 -25.76 9.63 0.46
C VAL A 188 -26.89 9.08 1.32
N THR A 189 -26.55 8.43 2.43
CA THR A 189 -27.52 7.89 3.38
C THR A 189 -28.45 9.01 3.87
N PRO A 190 -29.79 8.85 3.78
CA PRO A 190 -30.72 9.91 4.14
C PRO A 190 -30.52 10.42 5.57
N LEU A 191 -30.47 11.75 5.71
CA LEU A 191 -30.34 12.42 7.00
C LEU A 191 -31.69 12.52 7.73
N SER A 192 -31.63 12.74 9.04
CA SER A 192 -32.81 13.03 9.85
C SER A 192 -33.50 14.34 9.45
N ASP A 193 -32.72 15.36 9.08
CA ASP A 193 -33.20 16.60 8.47
C ASP A 193 -33.13 16.50 6.95
N ALA A 194 -34.29 16.30 6.31
CA ALA A 194 -34.42 16.17 4.87
C ALA A 194 -34.19 17.48 4.09
N SER A 195 -34.05 18.62 4.77
CA SER A 195 -33.75 19.91 4.12
C SER A 195 -32.27 20.10 3.82
N LEU A 196 -31.40 19.28 4.43
CA LEU A 196 -29.95 19.35 4.26
C LEU A 196 -29.46 18.43 3.15
N SER A 197 -28.35 18.79 2.52
CA SER A 197 -27.64 17.93 1.58
C SER A 197 -27.20 16.62 2.26
N PRO A 198 -27.59 15.43 1.72
CA PRO A 198 -27.21 14.14 2.29
C PRO A 198 -25.76 13.76 1.98
N TYR A 199 -25.13 14.44 1.03
CA TYR A 199 -23.81 14.09 0.52
C TYR A 199 -22.73 14.29 1.58
N THR A 200 -22.00 13.22 1.86
CA THR A 200 -20.77 13.20 2.66
C THR A 200 -19.68 12.55 1.83
N LEU A 201 -18.63 13.29 1.47
CA LEU A 201 -17.54 12.73 0.68
C LEU A 201 -16.83 11.64 1.51
N ALA A 202 -16.74 10.45 0.94
CA ALA A 202 -16.11 9.27 1.54
C ALA A 202 -14.77 8.93 0.88
N GLY A 203 -14.53 9.41 -0.33
CA GLY A 203 -13.27 9.22 -1.05
C GLY A 203 -13.27 9.89 -2.42
N PHE A 204 -12.13 9.87 -3.08
CA PHE A 204 -11.98 10.39 -4.43
C PHE A 204 -10.86 9.68 -5.20
N SER A 205 -10.81 9.94 -6.50
CA SER A 205 -9.66 9.59 -7.32
C SER A 205 -9.50 10.58 -8.48
N THR A 206 -8.27 10.78 -8.95
CA THR A 206 -7.98 11.52 -10.17
C THR A 206 -7.46 10.57 -11.25
N SER A 207 -7.73 10.90 -12.52
CA SER A 207 -7.10 10.22 -13.64
C SER A 207 -6.63 11.21 -14.70
N TYR A 208 -5.50 10.91 -15.34
CA TYR A 208 -4.92 11.71 -16.40
C TYR A 208 -4.94 10.97 -17.74
N ARG A 209 -5.45 11.64 -18.79
CA ARG A 209 -5.45 11.12 -20.16
C ARG A 209 -4.18 11.55 -20.91
N ALA A 210 -3.24 10.62 -21.03
CA ALA A 210 -2.02 10.78 -21.80
C ALA A 210 -2.21 10.29 -23.24
N TRP A 211 -1.91 11.14 -24.21
CA TRP A 211 -1.90 10.75 -25.63
C TRP A 211 -0.81 9.70 -25.88
N VAL A 212 -1.09 8.74 -26.76
CA VAL A 212 -0.13 7.74 -27.20
C VAL A 212 0.02 7.77 -28.71
N PHE A 213 1.26 7.71 -29.20
CA PHE A 213 1.55 7.64 -30.62
C PHE A 213 0.82 6.45 -31.27
N PRO A 214 0.00 6.67 -32.32
CA PRO A 214 -0.89 5.65 -32.88
C PRO A 214 -0.13 4.69 -33.80
N THR A 215 0.63 3.76 -33.22
CA THR A 215 1.20 2.63 -33.98
C THR A 215 0.09 1.78 -34.60
N PHE A 216 0.40 0.97 -35.62
CA PHE A 216 -0.59 0.07 -36.23
C PHE A 216 -1.28 -0.83 -35.21
N ASP A 217 -0.55 -1.32 -34.21
CA ASP A 217 -1.10 -2.17 -33.16
C ASP A 217 -2.05 -1.41 -32.23
N ILE A 218 -1.70 -0.18 -31.87
CA ILE A 218 -2.55 0.68 -31.04
C ILE A 218 -3.81 1.07 -31.82
N ALA A 219 -3.67 1.52 -33.07
CA ALA A 219 -4.80 1.87 -33.93
C ALA A 219 -5.73 0.67 -34.17
N ARG A 220 -5.18 -0.56 -34.25
CA ARG A 220 -5.99 -1.79 -34.33
C ARG A 220 -6.73 -2.04 -33.03
N ALA A 221 -6.04 -1.94 -31.90
CA ALA A 221 -6.62 -2.17 -30.57
C ALA A 221 -7.72 -1.15 -30.23
N THR A 222 -7.53 0.12 -30.59
CA THR A 222 -8.51 1.20 -30.38
C THR A 222 -9.60 1.25 -31.46
N LYS A 223 -9.55 0.36 -32.46
CA LYS A 223 -10.45 0.34 -33.63
C LYS A 223 -10.45 1.66 -34.42
N GLN A 224 -9.31 2.35 -34.43
CA GLN A 224 -9.09 3.61 -35.15
C GLN A 224 -8.21 3.44 -36.40
N LEU A 225 -7.98 2.20 -36.85
CA LEU A 225 -7.43 1.97 -38.18
C LEU A 225 -8.32 2.64 -39.23
N PRO A 226 -7.77 3.50 -40.10
CA PRO A 226 -8.57 4.07 -41.17
C PRO A 226 -9.11 2.97 -42.07
N SER A 227 -10.43 2.98 -42.29
CA SER A 227 -11.03 2.05 -43.24
C SER A 227 -10.45 2.31 -44.63
N PRO A 228 -10.00 1.29 -45.37
CA PRO A 228 -9.72 1.47 -46.79
C PRO A 228 -11.01 1.92 -47.49
N ALA A 229 -10.91 2.84 -48.45
CA ALA A 229 -12.07 3.26 -49.24
C ALA A 229 -12.75 2.01 -49.86
N GLU A 230 -14.08 1.97 -49.85
CA GLU A 230 -14.83 0.88 -50.50
C GLU A 230 -14.38 0.76 -51.97
N SER A 231 -13.71 -0.34 -52.32
CA SER A 231 -13.29 -0.57 -53.69
C SER A 231 -14.52 -0.96 -54.51
N SER A 232 -14.91 -0.13 -55.48
CA SER A 232 -16.01 -0.44 -56.40
C SER A 232 -15.69 -1.58 -57.38
N ASN A 233 -14.44 -2.07 -57.44
CA ASN A 233 -13.98 -3.04 -58.45
C ASN A 233 -13.12 -4.22 -57.92
N GLY A 234 -13.26 -4.60 -56.64
CA GLY A 234 -12.76 -5.90 -56.14
C GLY A 234 -11.24 -6.14 -56.18
N ASP A 235 -10.43 -5.13 -56.48
CA ASP A 235 -8.97 -5.18 -56.34
C ASP A 235 -8.59 -4.47 -55.05
N ALA A 236 -7.88 -5.15 -54.14
CA ALA A 236 -7.55 -4.64 -52.81
C ALA A 236 -6.64 -3.41 -52.95
N GLY A 237 -7.26 -2.22 -52.95
CA GLY A 237 -6.58 -0.95 -53.13
C GLY A 237 -5.53 -0.70 -52.05
N LYS A 238 -4.34 -0.24 -52.48
CA LYS A 238 -3.29 0.27 -51.59
C LYS A 238 -3.89 1.20 -50.54
N TYR A 239 -3.58 0.94 -49.27
CA TYR A 239 -3.91 1.80 -48.14
C TYR A 239 -3.49 3.25 -48.47
N THR A 240 -4.47 4.15 -48.52
CA THR A 240 -4.25 5.59 -48.62
C THR A 240 -4.73 6.17 -47.30
N PRO A 241 -3.83 6.70 -46.43
CA PRO A 241 -4.25 7.26 -45.17
C PRO A 241 -5.23 8.42 -45.41
N PRO A 242 -6.25 8.58 -44.55
CA PRO A 242 -7.11 9.75 -44.59
C PRO A 242 -6.24 10.99 -44.45
N ARG A 243 -6.30 11.87 -45.45
CA ARG A 243 -5.60 13.15 -45.40
C ARG A 243 -6.48 14.11 -44.63
N LEU A 244 -6.01 14.54 -43.46
CA LEU A 244 -6.57 15.70 -42.78
C LEU A 244 -6.51 16.89 -43.75
N THR A 245 -7.61 17.64 -43.82
CA THR A 245 -7.77 18.74 -44.75
C THR A 245 -6.88 19.89 -44.27
N GLN A 246 -5.90 20.31 -45.06
CA GLN A 246 -5.05 21.44 -44.73
C GLN A 246 -5.58 22.73 -45.34
N ASP A 247 -5.53 23.80 -44.57
CA ASP A 247 -5.70 25.15 -45.08
C ASP A 247 -4.54 25.45 -46.05
N PRO A 248 -4.82 25.82 -47.31
CA PRO A 248 -3.80 25.93 -48.35
C PRO A 248 -2.85 27.12 -48.15
N ASP A 249 -3.21 28.10 -47.33
CA ASP A 249 -2.42 29.31 -47.09
C ASP A 249 -1.56 29.20 -45.82
N THR A 250 -2.07 28.52 -44.78
CA THR A 250 -1.40 28.36 -43.47
C THR A 250 -0.78 26.97 -43.27
N PHE A 251 -1.15 25.99 -44.10
CA PHE A 251 -0.79 24.57 -43.96
C PHE A 251 -1.29 23.91 -42.66
N LEU A 252 -2.14 24.59 -41.89
CA LEU A 252 -2.73 24.06 -40.67
C LEU A 252 -3.87 23.09 -41.01
N PHE A 253 -4.02 22.03 -40.22
CA PHE A 253 -5.15 21.13 -40.36
C PHE A 253 -6.44 21.85 -39.96
N THR A 254 -7.45 21.81 -40.82
CA THR A 254 -8.77 22.42 -40.64
C THR A 254 -9.73 21.53 -39.86
N ASP A 255 -9.47 20.22 -39.85
CA ASP A 255 -10.20 19.26 -39.02
C ASP A 255 -9.75 19.42 -37.55
N LYS A 256 -10.68 19.82 -36.67
CA LYS A 256 -10.45 19.79 -35.22
C LYS A 256 -10.51 18.35 -34.75
N LEU A 257 -9.35 17.78 -34.42
CA LEU A 257 -9.30 16.53 -33.65
C LEU A 257 -9.71 16.82 -32.20
N ASP A 258 -10.69 16.07 -31.69
CA ASP A 258 -10.90 15.98 -30.26
C ASP A 258 -9.74 15.16 -29.67
N LEU A 259 -8.85 15.85 -28.96
CA LEU A 259 -7.69 15.23 -28.33
C LEU A 259 -8.10 14.14 -27.32
N LEU A 260 -9.29 14.26 -26.72
CA LEU A 260 -9.82 13.28 -25.77
C LEU A 260 -10.33 12.00 -26.44
N GLU A 261 -10.54 12.01 -27.76
CA GLU A 261 -10.95 10.84 -28.55
C GLU A 261 -9.79 10.20 -29.35
N THR A 262 -8.56 10.65 -29.12
CA THR A 262 -7.36 10.06 -29.74
C THR A 262 -6.80 8.90 -28.91
N PRO A 263 -5.98 8.00 -29.51
CA PRO A 263 -5.40 6.87 -28.78
C PRO A 263 -4.66 7.33 -27.54
N SER A 264 -5.10 6.83 -26.38
CA SER A 264 -4.65 7.34 -25.11
C SER A 264 -4.45 6.23 -24.09
N ARG A 265 -3.62 6.53 -23.09
CA ARG A 265 -3.56 5.85 -21.80
C ARG A 265 -4.27 6.72 -20.78
N GLU A 266 -5.19 6.16 -20.01
CA GLU A 266 -5.83 6.89 -18.91
C GLU A 266 -5.29 6.35 -17.60
N ARG A 267 -4.36 7.10 -17.01
CA ARG A 267 -3.65 6.74 -15.79
C ARG A 267 -4.48 7.12 -14.58
N ILE A 268 -4.81 6.18 -13.71
CA ILE A 268 -5.32 6.52 -12.36
C ILE A 268 -4.12 7.03 -11.56
N SER A 269 -4.27 8.23 -10.99
CA SER A 269 -3.19 8.96 -10.33
C SER A 269 -3.41 8.94 -8.82
N GLN A 270 -4.11 9.92 -8.26
CA GLN A 270 -4.44 9.96 -6.84
C GLN A 270 -5.65 9.06 -6.57
N PHE A 271 -5.63 8.30 -5.47
CA PHE A 271 -6.74 7.46 -5.06
C PHE A 271 -6.80 7.39 -3.53
N LEU A 272 -7.87 7.91 -2.95
CA LEU A 272 -8.05 7.94 -1.49
C LEU A 272 -9.48 7.60 -1.11
N VAL A 273 -9.62 6.67 -0.17
CA VAL A 273 -10.83 6.54 0.65
C VAL A 273 -10.48 7.13 2.00
N LEU A 274 -11.30 8.04 2.52
CA LEU A 274 -11.02 8.68 3.81
C LEU A 274 -10.99 7.62 4.92
N PRO A 275 -10.10 7.73 5.93
CA PRO A 275 -9.91 6.69 6.94
C PRO A 275 -11.20 6.14 7.58
N PRO A 276 -12.21 6.96 7.95
CA PRO A 276 -13.47 6.46 8.52
C PRO A 276 -14.34 5.60 7.58
N TYR A 277 -13.96 5.52 6.31
CA TYR A 277 -14.64 4.75 5.26
C TYR A 277 -13.77 3.61 4.71
N GLN A 278 -12.56 3.41 5.22
CA GLN A 278 -11.68 2.30 4.85
C GLN A 278 -12.17 0.97 5.48
N GLY A 279 -11.53 -0.15 5.15
CA GLY A 279 -11.96 -1.51 5.57
C GLY A 279 -13.25 -2.03 4.92
N GLN A 280 -14.13 -1.13 4.45
CA GLN A 280 -15.49 -1.46 4.02
C GLN A 280 -15.62 -1.80 2.52
N SER A 281 -14.53 -2.18 1.84
CA SER A 281 -14.50 -2.47 0.39
C SER A 281 -14.92 -1.32 -0.54
N LEU A 282 -15.06 -0.10 -0.03
CA LEU A 282 -15.41 1.09 -0.82
C LEU A 282 -14.35 1.43 -1.87
N GLY A 283 -13.07 1.21 -1.57
CA GLY A 283 -11.97 1.35 -2.54
C GLY A 283 -12.16 0.46 -3.76
N SER A 284 -12.49 -0.82 -3.58
CA SER A 284 -12.81 -1.72 -4.70
C SER A 284 -14.00 -1.23 -5.52
N ARG A 285 -15.05 -0.71 -4.87
CA ARG A 285 -16.24 -0.18 -5.58
C ARG A 285 -15.90 1.06 -6.42
N LEU A 286 -15.08 1.96 -5.89
CA LEU A 286 -14.61 3.15 -6.60
C LEU A 286 -13.72 2.75 -7.78
N TYR A 287 -12.72 1.90 -7.56
CA TYR A 287 -11.86 1.38 -8.61
C TYR A 287 -12.64 0.66 -9.70
N ASP A 288 -13.56 -0.25 -9.33
CA ASP A 288 -14.41 -0.98 -10.28
C ASP A 288 -15.20 0.00 -11.14
N ALA A 289 -15.84 1.02 -10.55
CA ALA A 289 -16.62 2.00 -11.32
C ALA A 289 -15.76 2.75 -12.34
N ILE A 290 -14.57 3.20 -11.93
CA ILE A 290 -13.62 3.88 -12.81
C ILE A 290 -13.17 2.93 -13.93
N PHE A 291 -12.72 1.72 -13.58
CA PHE A 291 -12.23 0.73 -14.55
C PHE A 291 -13.31 0.34 -15.57
N HIS A 292 -14.55 0.08 -15.13
CA HIS A 292 -15.66 -0.27 -16.02
C HIS A 292 -16.03 0.88 -16.97
N GLU A 293 -15.87 2.14 -16.55
CA GLU A 293 -16.05 3.29 -17.44
C GLU A 293 -14.96 3.33 -18.52
N LEU A 294 -13.70 3.23 -18.10
CA LEU A 294 -12.54 3.35 -18.98
C LEU A 294 -12.42 2.18 -19.97
N VAL A 295 -12.75 0.96 -19.53
CA VAL A 295 -12.69 -0.23 -20.41
C VAL A 295 -13.69 -0.15 -21.58
N ASN A 296 -14.77 0.63 -21.44
CA ASN A 296 -15.77 0.80 -22.49
C ASN A 296 -15.42 1.91 -23.51
N LYS A 297 -14.41 2.74 -23.26
CA LYS A 297 -14.04 3.85 -24.17
C LYS A 297 -13.15 3.43 -25.34
N PRO A 298 -13.57 3.56 -26.60
CA PRO A 298 -12.87 2.96 -27.74
C PRO A 298 -11.42 3.47 -27.94
N PHE A 299 -11.14 4.72 -27.58
CA PHE A 299 -9.83 5.37 -27.75
C PHE A 299 -8.84 5.08 -26.60
N ILE A 300 -9.29 4.50 -25.50
CA ILE A 300 -8.39 4.09 -24.42
C ILE A 300 -7.73 2.77 -24.82
N TYR A 301 -6.41 2.79 -24.87
CA TYR A 301 -5.57 1.64 -25.17
C TYR A 301 -5.23 0.84 -23.90
N GLU A 302 -4.81 1.53 -22.84
CA GLU A 302 -4.42 0.93 -21.56
C GLU A 302 -4.80 1.82 -20.38
N ILE A 303 -5.02 1.20 -19.22
CA ILE A 303 -5.36 1.84 -17.95
C ILE A 303 -4.20 1.58 -16.95
N PRO A 304 -3.14 2.41 -16.97
CA PRO A 304 -2.07 2.34 -15.98
C PRO A 304 -2.50 2.94 -14.64
N ILE A 305 -1.71 2.63 -13.60
CA ILE A 305 -1.79 3.25 -12.28
C ILE A 305 -0.44 3.94 -12.05
N GLU A 306 -0.49 5.15 -11.52
CA GLU A 306 0.68 5.90 -11.08
C GLU A 306 1.14 5.35 -9.72
N ASP A 307 2.36 4.84 -9.67
CA ASP A 307 3.08 4.42 -8.46
C ASP A 307 2.18 3.83 -7.34
N PRO A 308 1.48 2.72 -7.61
CA PRO A 308 0.53 2.15 -6.66
C PRO A 308 1.20 1.70 -5.36
N SER A 309 0.55 1.97 -4.23
CA SER A 309 0.92 1.38 -2.95
C SER A 309 0.59 -0.12 -2.90
N GLU A 310 1.20 -0.84 -1.97
CA GLU A 310 0.92 -2.27 -1.77
C GLU A 310 -0.57 -2.54 -1.46
N ALA A 311 -1.19 -1.68 -0.66
CA ALA A 311 -2.62 -1.74 -0.38
C ALA A 311 -3.48 -1.51 -1.63
N PHE A 312 -3.06 -0.62 -2.54
CA PHE A 312 -3.74 -0.42 -3.81
C PHE A 312 -3.58 -1.63 -4.73
N ASP A 313 -2.36 -2.16 -4.87
CA ASP A 313 -2.09 -3.36 -5.69
C ASP A 313 -2.89 -4.56 -5.19
N ALA A 314 -3.01 -4.73 -3.87
CA ALA A 314 -3.87 -5.71 -3.24
C ALA A 314 -5.33 -5.59 -3.67
N MET A 315 -5.90 -4.40 -3.51
CA MET A 315 -7.28 -4.08 -3.89
C MET A 315 -7.52 -4.28 -5.39
N ARG A 316 -6.56 -3.85 -6.21
CA ARG A 316 -6.58 -3.98 -7.66
C ARG A 316 -6.57 -5.44 -8.10
N ASP A 317 -5.73 -6.28 -7.51
CA ASP A 317 -5.67 -7.70 -7.81
C ASP A 317 -7.03 -8.39 -7.61
N TYR A 318 -7.70 -8.10 -6.49
CA TYR A 318 -9.05 -8.63 -6.22
C TYR A 318 -10.08 -8.17 -7.24
N SER A 319 -10.00 -6.91 -7.67
CA SER A 319 -10.93 -6.31 -8.62
C SER A 319 -10.70 -6.83 -10.04
N ASP A 320 -9.45 -6.82 -10.51
CA ASP A 320 -9.02 -7.28 -11.83
C ASP A 320 -9.31 -8.77 -12.03
N ILE A 321 -8.96 -9.64 -11.07
CA ILE A 321 -9.24 -11.08 -11.21
C ILE A 321 -10.73 -11.38 -11.23
N THR A 322 -11.52 -10.62 -10.47
CA THR A 322 -12.99 -10.76 -10.42
C THR A 322 -13.61 -10.32 -11.74
N TYR A 323 -13.14 -9.22 -12.32
CA TYR A 323 -13.53 -8.77 -13.66
C TYR A 323 -13.14 -9.80 -14.73
N LEU A 324 -11.87 -10.20 -14.78
CA LEU A 324 -11.33 -11.10 -15.78
C LEU A 324 -12.03 -12.46 -15.78
N ARG A 325 -12.33 -13.03 -14.61
CA ARG A 325 -13.07 -14.31 -14.50
C ARG A 325 -14.52 -14.25 -15.01
N LYS A 326 -15.10 -13.06 -15.23
CA LYS A 326 -16.39 -12.91 -15.91
C LYS A 326 -16.27 -13.08 -17.43
N LEU A 327 -15.07 -12.90 -18.01
CA LEU A 327 -14.83 -13.05 -19.44
C LEU A 327 -14.63 -14.54 -19.78
N PRO A 328 -15.45 -15.14 -20.66
CA PRO A 328 -15.31 -16.56 -21.01
C PRO A 328 -13.91 -16.90 -21.56
N ALA A 329 -13.34 -16.02 -22.39
CA ALA A 329 -12.01 -16.19 -22.96
C ALA A 329 -10.92 -16.36 -21.89
N PHE A 330 -11.01 -15.60 -20.80
CA PHE A 330 -10.08 -15.66 -19.66
C PHE A 330 -10.41 -16.82 -18.72
N LYS A 331 -11.67 -17.00 -18.34
CA LYS A 331 -12.13 -18.07 -17.43
C LYS A 331 -11.76 -19.47 -17.92
N ASP A 332 -11.79 -19.67 -19.23
CA ASP A 332 -11.48 -20.95 -19.87
C ASP A 332 -9.96 -21.11 -20.12
N LEU A 333 -9.10 -20.22 -19.61
CA LEU A 333 -7.64 -20.39 -19.73
C LEU A 333 -7.19 -21.65 -18.99
N SER A 334 -6.17 -22.29 -19.54
CA SER A 334 -5.60 -23.50 -18.93
C SER A 334 -4.12 -23.58 -19.23
N ILE A 335 -3.35 -24.16 -18.31
CA ILE A 335 -1.93 -24.40 -18.53
C ILE A 335 -1.77 -25.59 -19.50
N ALA A 336 -0.89 -25.44 -20.49
CA ALA A 336 -0.50 -26.54 -21.36
C ALA A 336 0.01 -27.73 -20.53
N SER A 337 -0.63 -28.89 -20.66
CA SER A 337 -0.23 -30.09 -19.91
C SER A 337 0.91 -30.86 -20.55
N ASN A 338 1.18 -30.60 -21.84
CA ASN A 338 2.24 -31.18 -22.65
C ASN A 338 2.71 -30.14 -23.67
N LEU A 339 4.02 -30.12 -23.96
CA LEU A 339 4.62 -29.32 -25.02
C LEU A 339 5.52 -30.21 -25.89
N SER A 340 5.81 -29.75 -27.11
CA SER A 340 6.70 -30.48 -28.01
C SER A 340 8.11 -30.62 -27.41
N GLN A 341 8.82 -31.71 -27.71
CA GLN A 341 10.21 -31.87 -27.25
C GLN A 341 11.13 -30.79 -27.80
N GLU A 342 10.81 -30.26 -28.98
CA GLU A 342 11.50 -29.13 -29.59
C GLU A 342 11.40 -27.86 -28.73
N SER A 343 10.20 -27.54 -28.25
CA SER A 343 9.95 -26.38 -27.37
C SER A 343 10.59 -26.52 -25.97
N LEU A 344 11.09 -27.71 -25.61
CA LEU A 344 11.68 -28.01 -24.31
C LEU A 344 13.18 -28.31 -24.37
N ARG A 345 13.83 -28.09 -25.53
CA ARG A 345 15.29 -28.19 -25.61
C ARG A 345 15.94 -27.09 -24.76
N LYS A 346 17.12 -27.37 -24.22
CA LYS A 346 17.83 -26.46 -23.29
C LYS A 346 18.21 -25.11 -23.90
N ASP A 347 18.36 -25.07 -25.22
CA ASP A 347 18.74 -23.91 -26.03
C ASP A 347 17.54 -23.17 -26.62
N SER A 348 16.33 -23.68 -26.41
CA SER A 348 15.12 -23.08 -26.97
C SER A 348 14.53 -22.05 -26.00
N PRO A 349 14.02 -20.91 -26.50
CA PRO A 349 13.33 -19.94 -25.66
C PRO A 349 12.15 -20.58 -24.90
N ILE A 350 11.92 -20.15 -23.67
CA ILE A 350 10.78 -20.63 -22.88
C ILE A 350 9.49 -20.20 -23.58
N PRO A 351 8.60 -21.13 -24.00
CA PRO A 351 7.41 -20.81 -24.78
C PRO A 351 6.27 -20.32 -23.87
N ARG A 352 6.49 -19.19 -23.20
CA ARG A 352 5.62 -18.66 -22.13
C ARG A 352 4.16 -18.53 -22.57
N ASP A 353 3.90 -17.96 -23.73
CA ASP A 353 2.52 -17.74 -24.20
C ASP A 353 1.82 -19.05 -24.58
N GLN A 354 2.57 -20.06 -25.05
CA GLN A 354 2.03 -21.39 -25.27
C GLN A 354 1.71 -22.10 -23.95
N ILE A 355 2.56 -21.90 -22.93
CA ILE A 355 2.34 -22.45 -21.58
C ILE A 355 1.06 -21.88 -20.96
N LEU A 356 0.94 -20.56 -20.95
CA LEU A 356 -0.13 -19.85 -20.23
C LEU A 356 -1.44 -19.77 -21.04
N GLY A 357 -1.34 -19.58 -22.36
CA GLY A 357 -2.49 -19.44 -23.24
C GLY A 357 -3.05 -20.76 -23.76
N ASN A 358 -2.21 -21.80 -23.88
CA ASN A 358 -2.58 -23.13 -24.37
C ASN A 358 -3.45 -23.09 -25.64
N GLY A 359 -2.99 -22.34 -26.65
CA GLY A 359 -3.69 -22.15 -27.92
C GLY A 359 -4.60 -20.91 -27.98
N LYS A 360 -4.68 -20.12 -26.91
CA LYS A 360 -5.35 -18.82 -26.91
C LYS A 360 -4.37 -17.66 -27.11
N ASP A 361 -4.82 -16.62 -27.79
CA ASP A 361 -4.08 -15.37 -27.96
C ASP A 361 -4.25 -14.49 -26.71
N LEU A 362 -3.23 -14.50 -25.85
CA LEU A 362 -3.22 -13.71 -24.62
C LEU A 362 -3.07 -12.22 -24.88
N GLU A 363 -2.44 -11.81 -25.99
CA GLU A 363 -2.22 -10.40 -26.30
C GLU A 363 -3.49 -9.76 -26.87
N GLU A 364 -4.26 -10.50 -27.68
CA GLU A 364 -5.61 -10.10 -28.08
C GLU A 364 -6.52 -9.94 -26.86
N LEU A 365 -6.50 -10.92 -25.95
CA LEU A 365 -7.28 -10.85 -24.71
C LEU A 365 -6.87 -9.66 -23.84
N ARG A 366 -5.56 -9.44 -23.64
CA ARG A 366 -5.04 -8.28 -22.90
C ARG A 366 -5.48 -6.95 -23.51
N LYS A 367 -5.37 -6.80 -24.84
CA LYS A 367 -5.81 -5.58 -25.53
C LYS A 367 -7.30 -5.33 -25.34
N SER A 368 -8.12 -6.38 -25.28
CA SER A 368 -9.56 -6.25 -25.05
C SER A 368 -9.91 -5.82 -23.62
N THR A 369 -9.06 -6.10 -22.63
CA THR A 369 -9.29 -5.74 -21.23
C THR A 369 -8.68 -4.38 -20.86
N LYS A 370 -7.77 -3.86 -21.68
CA LYS A 370 -7.00 -2.61 -21.46
C LYS A 370 -6.15 -2.61 -20.19
N ILE A 371 -5.98 -3.77 -19.55
CA ILE A 371 -5.10 -3.93 -18.41
C ILE A 371 -3.65 -3.90 -18.92
N VAL A 372 -2.79 -3.16 -18.21
CA VAL A 372 -1.36 -3.09 -18.52
C VAL A 372 -0.73 -4.48 -18.47
N SER A 373 0.19 -4.76 -19.39
CA SER A 373 0.83 -6.08 -19.58
C SER A 373 1.27 -6.75 -18.27
N ARG A 374 2.03 -6.06 -17.42
CA ARG A 374 2.50 -6.61 -16.13
C ARG A 374 1.34 -7.12 -15.27
N GLN A 375 0.30 -6.31 -15.10
CA GLN A 375 -0.86 -6.65 -14.28
C GLN A 375 -1.70 -7.76 -14.91
N PHE A 376 -1.96 -7.69 -16.22
CA PHE A 376 -2.74 -8.72 -16.91
C PHE A 376 -2.10 -10.10 -16.77
N TYR A 377 -0.79 -10.19 -17.01
CA TYR A 377 -0.06 -11.45 -16.91
C TYR A 377 0.06 -11.96 -15.47
N ARG A 378 0.16 -11.05 -14.49
CA ARG A 378 0.06 -11.41 -13.07
C ARG A 378 -1.30 -12.06 -12.76
N MET A 379 -2.39 -11.51 -13.28
CA MET A 379 -3.73 -12.10 -13.14
C MET A 379 -3.89 -13.43 -13.88
N VAL A 380 -3.29 -13.59 -15.06
CA VAL A 380 -3.23 -14.88 -15.78
C VAL A 380 -2.52 -15.92 -14.90
N GLU A 381 -1.38 -15.57 -14.31
CA GLU A 381 -0.61 -16.46 -13.45
C GLU A 381 -1.39 -16.86 -12.18
N LEU A 382 -2.03 -15.89 -11.51
CA LEU A 382 -2.93 -16.10 -10.36
C LEU A 382 -4.11 -17.02 -10.73
N HIS A 383 -4.79 -16.75 -11.84
CA HIS A 383 -5.90 -17.59 -12.32
C HIS A 383 -5.45 -19.01 -12.62
N LEU A 384 -4.35 -19.18 -13.35
CA LEU A 384 -3.87 -20.50 -13.74
C LEU A 384 -3.36 -21.30 -12.55
N LEU A 385 -2.75 -20.67 -11.54
CA LEU A 385 -2.42 -21.34 -10.28
C LEU A 385 -3.67 -21.90 -9.59
N SER A 386 -4.77 -21.13 -9.60
CA SER A 386 -6.04 -21.57 -9.02
C SER A 386 -6.63 -22.83 -9.69
N THR A 387 -6.29 -23.10 -10.95
CA THR A 387 -6.71 -24.32 -11.66
C THR A 387 -5.92 -25.57 -11.28
N ILE A 388 -4.79 -25.41 -10.57
CA ILE A 388 -3.98 -26.52 -10.07
C ILE A 388 -4.44 -26.83 -8.63
N PRO A 389 -4.75 -28.10 -8.29
CA PRO A 389 -5.11 -28.46 -6.92
C PRO A 389 -4.00 -28.11 -5.91
N PRO A 390 -4.32 -27.62 -4.70
CA PRO A 390 -3.33 -27.22 -3.69
C PRO A 390 -2.28 -28.31 -3.39
N ASN A 391 -2.71 -29.57 -3.30
CA ASN A 391 -1.82 -30.72 -3.06
C ASN A 391 -0.78 -30.97 -4.17
N ASN A 392 -0.93 -30.33 -5.34
CA ASN A 392 -0.02 -30.40 -6.46
C ASN A 392 0.91 -29.18 -6.56
N ARG A 393 0.68 -28.11 -5.79
CA ARG A 393 1.47 -26.86 -5.80
C ARG A 393 2.76 -26.95 -4.98
N ASN A 394 3.45 -28.09 -5.05
CA ASN A 394 4.64 -28.35 -4.25
C ASN A 394 5.83 -28.78 -5.13
N ARG A 395 6.97 -28.09 -4.97
CA ARG A 395 8.21 -28.33 -5.72
C ARG A 395 8.72 -29.77 -5.59
N ALA A 396 8.52 -30.43 -4.45
CA ALA A 396 8.93 -31.82 -4.24
C ALA A 396 8.23 -32.81 -5.21
N ARG A 397 7.08 -32.43 -5.78
CA ARG A 397 6.32 -33.27 -6.70
C ARG A 397 6.80 -33.21 -8.15
N ILE A 398 7.54 -32.15 -8.52
CA ILE A 398 7.96 -31.90 -9.91
C ILE A 398 9.39 -32.36 -10.21
N THR A 399 9.90 -33.35 -9.47
CA THR A 399 11.23 -33.95 -9.70
C THR A 399 11.39 -34.54 -11.11
N ARG A 400 10.30 -35.07 -11.69
CA ARG A 400 10.25 -35.57 -13.08
C ARG A 400 9.90 -34.48 -14.11
N LYS A 401 9.68 -33.23 -13.69
CA LYS A 401 9.40 -32.07 -14.57
C LYS A 401 8.27 -32.38 -15.58
N ALA A 402 8.45 -32.00 -16.85
CA ALA A 402 7.54 -32.30 -17.95
C ALA A 402 7.30 -33.81 -18.21
N LYS A 403 8.08 -34.72 -17.60
CA LYS A 403 7.93 -36.18 -17.73
C LYS A 403 7.08 -36.82 -16.63
N SER A 404 6.48 -36.03 -15.73
CA SER A 404 5.58 -36.57 -14.70
C SER A 404 4.37 -37.28 -15.33
N THR A 405 3.93 -38.40 -14.76
CA THR A 405 2.71 -39.10 -15.20
C THR A 405 1.44 -38.36 -14.76
N ASN A 406 1.50 -37.64 -13.63
CA ASN A 406 0.40 -36.83 -13.13
C ASN A 406 0.30 -35.51 -13.90
N GLU A 407 -0.89 -35.22 -14.45
CA GLU A 407 -1.13 -34.03 -15.26
C GLU A 407 -0.99 -32.72 -14.47
N ASN A 408 -1.47 -32.67 -13.22
CA ASN A 408 -1.40 -31.48 -12.39
C ASN A 408 0.04 -31.19 -11.96
N ASP A 409 0.86 -32.22 -11.74
CA ASP A 409 2.30 -32.04 -11.50
C ASP A 409 2.99 -31.46 -12.75
N ARG A 410 2.59 -31.86 -13.97
CA ARG A 410 3.10 -31.25 -15.22
C ARG A 410 2.65 -29.79 -15.37
N LYS A 411 1.36 -29.50 -15.15
CA LYS A 411 0.82 -28.12 -15.18
C LYS A 411 1.55 -27.22 -14.19
N TYR A 412 1.76 -27.68 -12.96
CA TYR A 412 2.50 -26.93 -11.95
C TYR A 412 3.97 -26.69 -12.33
N TYR A 413 4.64 -27.68 -12.92
CA TYR A 413 5.99 -27.49 -13.47
C TYR A 413 6.02 -26.39 -14.55
N PHE A 414 5.09 -26.42 -15.51
CA PHE A 414 5.04 -25.41 -16.57
C PHE A 414 4.65 -24.02 -16.05
N TRP A 415 3.71 -23.94 -15.12
CA TRP A 415 3.36 -22.69 -14.44
C TRP A 415 4.57 -22.06 -13.75
N ARG A 416 5.32 -22.85 -12.95
CA ARG A 416 6.57 -22.37 -12.32
C ARG A 416 7.63 -21.97 -13.35
N LEU A 417 7.71 -22.67 -14.48
CA LEU A 417 8.66 -22.34 -15.55
C LEU A 417 8.33 -20.98 -16.20
N ALA A 418 7.05 -20.73 -16.48
CA ALA A 418 6.59 -19.45 -17.03
C ALA A 418 6.81 -18.30 -16.03
N LEU A 419 6.52 -18.53 -14.74
CA LEU A 419 6.75 -17.55 -13.69
C LEU A 419 8.23 -17.22 -13.50
N LYS A 420 9.09 -18.25 -13.46
CA LYS A 420 10.56 -18.09 -13.43
C LYS A 420 11.07 -17.26 -14.59
N HIS A 421 10.58 -17.52 -15.81
CA HIS A 421 10.96 -16.74 -16.98
C HIS A 421 10.63 -15.27 -16.78
N ARG A 422 9.41 -14.94 -16.31
CA ARG A 422 9.00 -13.55 -16.04
C ARG A 422 9.91 -12.88 -15.01
N ILE A 423 10.11 -13.52 -13.85
CA ILE A 423 10.93 -12.95 -12.76
C ILE A 423 12.39 -12.80 -13.20
N TYR A 424 12.94 -13.77 -13.92
CA TYR A 424 14.28 -13.67 -14.48
C TYR A 424 14.38 -12.49 -15.46
N SER A 425 13.45 -12.35 -16.40
CA SER A 425 13.45 -11.24 -17.36
C SER A 425 13.32 -9.87 -16.70
N GLN A 426 12.56 -9.77 -15.60
CA GLN A 426 12.39 -8.50 -14.86
C GLN A 426 13.63 -8.10 -14.06
N ASN A 427 14.42 -9.08 -13.63
CA ASN A 427 15.60 -8.87 -12.80
C ASN A 427 16.89 -9.28 -13.53
N ALA A 428 16.88 -9.29 -14.87
CA ALA A 428 17.95 -9.86 -15.67
C ALA A 428 19.29 -9.20 -15.37
N ASP A 429 19.32 -7.87 -15.31
CA ASP A 429 20.54 -7.09 -15.03
C ASP A 429 21.11 -7.41 -13.64
N ALA A 430 20.27 -7.41 -12.59
CA ALA A 430 20.67 -7.72 -11.23
C ALA A 430 21.15 -9.18 -11.08
N LEU A 431 20.44 -10.12 -11.70
CA LEU A 431 20.80 -11.54 -11.69
C LEU A 431 22.07 -11.80 -12.49
N ASP A 432 22.29 -11.09 -13.60
CA ASP A 432 23.47 -11.26 -14.45
C ASP A 432 24.75 -10.71 -13.80
N GLN A 433 24.63 -9.71 -12.91
CA GLN A 433 25.72 -9.22 -12.07
C GLN A 433 26.17 -10.23 -11.00
N MET A 434 25.34 -11.21 -10.65
CA MET A 434 25.71 -12.26 -9.69
C MET A 434 26.65 -13.27 -10.36
N GLU A 435 27.88 -13.37 -9.88
CA GLU A 435 28.90 -14.28 -10.42
C GLU A 435 28.60 -15.76 -10.10
N ASP A 436 28.02 -16.05 -8.93
CA ASP A 436 27.65 -17.41 -8.54
C ASP A 436 26.30 -17.81 -9.15
N VAL A 437 26.35 -18.78 -10.07
CA VAL A 437 25.17 -19.38 -10.70
C VAL A 437 24.25 -20.05 -9.67
N ALA A 438 24.79 -20.63 -8.59
CA ALA A 438 23.99 -21.27 -7.56
C ALA A 438 23.18 -20.23 -6.77
N GLU A 439 23.81 -19.12 -6.38
CA GLU A 439 23.15 -17.99 -5.73
C GLU A 439 22.06 -17.38 -6.63
N ARG A 440 22.36 -17.19 -7.91
CA ARG A 440 21.38 -16.70 -8.90
C ARG A 440 20.15 -17.59 -8.98
N VAL A 441 20.35 -18.91 -8.99
CA VAL A 441 19.25 -19.90 -9.00
C VAL A 441 18.47 -19.85 -7.69
N GLU A 442 19.15 -19.71 -6.55
CA GLU A 442 18.51 -19.62 -5.23
C GLU A 442 17.65 -18.35 -5.09
N LYS A 443 18.19 -17.18 -5.44
CA LYS A 443 17.45 -15.90 -5.44
C LYS A 443 16.23 -15.95 -6.37
N LEU A 444 16.39 -16.49 -7.58
CA LEU A 444 15.25 -16.68 -8.49
C LEU A 444 14.20 -17.65 -7.92
N GLU A 445 14.61 -18.76 -7.30
CA GLU A 445 13.67 -19.69 -6.66
C GLU A 445 12.97 -19.08 -5.46
N SER A 446 13.67 -18.27 -4.66
CA SER A 446 13.11 -17.54 -3.53
C SER A 446 12.01 -16.59 -4.00
N ALA A 447 12.31 -15.73 -4.98
CA ALA A 447 11.33 -14.81 -5.56
C ALA A 447 10.10 -15.52 -6.15
N VAL A 448 10.27 -16.68 -6.78
CA VAL A 448 9.14 -17.50 -7.29
C VAL A 448 8.29 -18.06 -6.15
N ASN A 449 8.90 -18.43 -5.02
CA ASN A 449 8.16 -18.93 -3.86
C ASN A 449 7.37 -17.79 -3.19
N SER A 450 8.01 -16.65 -2.94
CA SER A 450 7.32 -15.47 -2.38
C SER A 450 6.15 -15.05 -3.26
N GLN A 451 6.32 -15.05 -4.58
CA GLN A 451 5.23 -14.73 -5.50
C GLN A 451 4.11 -15.78 -5.50
N GLN A 452 4.43 -17.06 -5.30
CA GLN A 452 3.42 -18.10 -5.17
C GLN A 452 2.63 -17.96 -3.85
N GLU A 453 3.33 -17.69 -2.74
CA GLU A 453 2.72 -17.47 -1.43
C GLU A 453 1.75 -16.29 -1.47
N GLU A 454 2.18 -15.16 -2.06
CA GLU A 454 1.30 -14.01 -2.27
C GLU A 454 0.05 -14.38 -3.09
N PHE A 455 0.20 -15.16 -4.17
CA PHE A 455 -0.96 -15.61 -4.94
C PHE A 455 -1.87 -16.57 -4.17
N GLU A 456 -1.34 -17.41 -3.30
CA GLU A 456 -2.13 -18.29 -2.45
C GLU A 456 -2.95 -17.48 -1.44
N GLU A 457 -2.34 -16.47 -0.82
CA GLU A 457 -3.03 -15.50 0.05
C GLU A 457 -4.16 -14.77 -0.71
N ARG A 458 -3.90 -14.28 -1.93
CA ARG A 458 -4.94 -13.65 -2.78
C ARG A 458 -6.09 -14.61 -3.07
N LEU A 459 -5.80 -15.89 -3.32
CA LEU A 459 -6.84 -16.89 -3.60
C LEU A 459 -7.70 -17.16 -2.37
N GLU A 460 -7.09 -17.27 -1.19
CA GLU A 460 -7.81 -17.41 0.09
C GLU A 460 -8.69 -16.18 0.36
N GLY A 461 -8.16 -14.97 0.15
CA GLY A 461 -8.91 -13.72 0.27
C GLY A 461 -10.11 -13.64 -0.68
N LEU A 462 -9.97 -14.13 -1.92
CA LEU A 462 -11.09 -14.22 -2.88
C LEU A 462 -12.19 -15.17 -2.40
N GLU A 463 -11.82 -16.32 -1.83
CA GLU A 463 -12.78 -17.29 -1.30
C GLU A 463 -13.54 -16.70 -0.09
N LYS A 464 -12.85 -16.04 0.84
CA LYS A 464 -13.44 -15.35 2.01
C LYS A 464 -14.43 -14.27 1.57
N ARG A 465 -14.07 -13.45 0.58
CA ARG A 465 -14.95 -12.38 0.05
C ARG A 465 -16.19 -12.96 -0.64
N GLN A 466 -16.05 -14.06 -1.38
CA GLN A 466 -17.18 -14.74 -2.02
C GLN A 466 -18.15 -15.34 -1.01
N SER A 467 -17.66 -15.92 0.09
CA SER A 467 -18.54 -16.45 1.15
C SER A 467 -19.31 -15.33 1.85
N LEU A 468 -18.67 -14.21 2.17
CA LEU A 468 -19.32 -13.07 2.81
C LEU A 468 -20.44 -12.47 1.92
N ALA A 469 -20.19 -12.31 0.62
CA ALA A 469 -21.20 -11.82 -0.32
C ALA A 469 -22.40 -12.78 -0.48
N ALA A 470 -22.18 -14.09 -0.36
CA ALA A 470 -23.25 -15.08 -0.40
C ALA A 470 -24.14 -15.02 0.86
N ASP A 471 -23.54 -14.75 2.03
CA ASP A 471 -24.28 -14.60 3.28
C ASP A 471 -25.13 -13.31 3.28
N GLU A 472 -24.61 -12.20 2.75
CA GLU A 472 -25.37 -10.93 2.62
C GLU A 472 -26.62 -11.06 1.72
N THR A 473 -26.55 -11.84 0.64
CA THR A 473 -27.69 -12.04 -0.27
C THR A 473 -28.76 -13.00 0.26
N SER A 474 -28.49 -13.69 1.38
CA SER A 474 -29.40 -14.66 2.00
C SER A 474 -30.24 -14.09 3.16
N ALA A 475 -30.00 -12.83 3.57
CA ALA A 475 -30.76 -12.19 4.64
C ALA A 475 -32.15 -11.72 4.14
N PRO A 476 -33.27 -12.12 4.77
CA PRO A 476 -34.60 -11.72 4.32
C PRO A 476 -34.90 -10.26 4.68
N ALA A 477 -35.50 -9.54 3.72
CA ALA A 477 -35.96 -8.17 3.90
C ALA A 477 -37.05 -8.05 4.98
N ALA A 478 -36.82 -7.13 5.91
CA ALA A 478 -37.77 -6.48 6.82
C ALA A 478 -38.82 -7.36 7.54
N GLY A 479 -38.51 -7.70 8.79
CA GLY A 479 -39.50 -8.07 9.80
C GLY A 479 -39.10 -7.47 11.15
N ALA A 480 -39.91 -6.51 11.64
CA ALA A 480 -39.66 -5.74 12.86
C ALA A 480 -39.23 -6.61 14.05
N ARG A 481 -37.99 -6.40 14.52
CA ARG A 481 -37.55 -6.88 15.84
C ARG A 481 -37.36 -5.70 16.79
N SER A 482 -38.02 -5.84 17.93
CA SER A 482 -38.10 -4.93 19.07
C SER A 482 -36.77 -4.26 19.43
N LYS A 483 -36.85 -2.94 19.68
CA LYS A 483 -35.82 -2.09 20.30
C LYS A 483 -35.09 -2.83 21.43
N ARG A 484 -33.87 -3.28 21.18
CA ARG A 484 -32.80 -3.29 22.17
C ARG A 484 -31.85 -2.18 21.77
N LYS A 485 -31.64 -1.22 22.67
CA LYS A 485 -30.55 -0.25 22.58
C LYS A 485 -29.24 -1.05 22.51
N ARG A 486 -28.69 -1.22 21.31
CA ARG A 486 -27.25 -1.37 21.14
C ARG A 486 -26.72 0.05 21.16
N ALA A 487 -25.83 0.33 22.11
CA ALA A 487 -24.90 1.44 21.92
C ALA A 487 -24.17 1.15 20.61
N VAL A 488 -24.14 2.14 19.73
CA VAL A 488 -23.13 2.18 18.68
C VAL A 488 -21.83 2.39 19.44
N VAL A 489 -21.16 1.27 19.72
CA VAL A 489 -19.74 1.28 19.96
C VAL A 489 -19.20 1.29 18.55
N VAL A 490 -18.63 2.42 18.16
CA VAL A 490 -17.64 2.47 17.09
C VAL A 490 -16.58 1.46 17.56
N GLU A 491 -16.60 0.26 16.98
CA GLU A 491 -15.39 -0.58 17.00
C GLU A 491 -14.47 0.15 16.05
N ASP A 492 -13.46 0.82 16.60
CA ASP A 492 -12.40 1.46 15.83
C ASP A 492 -11.81 0.43 14.88
N ASP A 493 -11.87 0.73 13.58
CA ASP A 493 -11.28 -0.04 12.47
C ASP A 493 -9.73 0.00 12.50
N GLU A 494 -9.10 0.24 13.66
CA GLU A 494 -7.73 -0.23 13.91
C GLU A 494 -7.69 -1.77 13.94
N ASP A 495 -8.80 -2.47 14.09
CA ASP A 495 -8.78 -3.93 14.17
C ASP A 495 -8.44 -4.66 12.85
N ASP A 496 -8.69 -4.06 11.68
CA ASP A 496 -8.47 -4.70 10.37
C ASP A 496 -7.01 -4.57 9.87
N GLU A 497 -6.32 -3.45 10.11
CA GLU A 497 -4.87 -3.33 9.84
C GLU A 497 -4.04 -4.24 10.76
N TRP A 498 -4.54 -4.47 11.98
CA TRP A 498 -3.88 -5.32 12.96
C TRP A 498 -4.20 -6.81 12.79
N GLU A 499 -5.34 -7.17 12.17
CA GLU A 499 -5.65 -8.56 11.79
C GLU A 499 -4.78 -9.07 10.64
N ASP A 500 -4.49 -8.24 9.63
CA ASP A 500 -3.55 -8.59 8.56
C ASP A 500 -2.11 -8.70 9.11
N MET A 501 -1.71 -7.83 10.03
CA MET A 501 -0.43 -7.97 10.75
C MET A 501 -0.39 -9.17 11.73
N ASP A 502 -1.51 -9.57 12.33
CA ASP A 502 -1.63 -10.78 13.17
C ASP A 502 -1.47 -12.07 12.34
N GLN A 503 -2.02 -12.10 11.11
CA GLN A 503 -1.83 -13.20 10.16
C GLN A 503 -0.38 -13.31 9.68
N VAL A 504 0.27 -12.19 9.32
CA VAL A 504 1.70 -12.15 8.94
C VAL A 504 2.61 -12.63 10.07
N ARG A 505 2.30 -12.30 11.33
CA ARG A 505 3.09 -12.72 12.52
C ARG A 505 2.86 -14.18 12.92
N LYS A 506 1.67 -14.74 12.69
CA LYS A 506 1.38 -16.19 12.84
C LYS A 506 1.99 -17.03 11.71
N ALA A 507 2.18 -16.43 10.53
CA ALA A 507 2.79 -17.06 9.35
C ALA A 507 4.31 -16.79 9.23
N ALA A 508 4.94 -16.20 10.26
CA ALA A 508 6.37 -15.87 10.23
C ALA A 508 7.21 -17.11 9.87
N TYR A 509 8.05 -17.00 8.83
CA TYR A 509 8.86 -18.13 8.32
C TYR A 509 9.79 -18.73 9.39
N GLY A 510 10.14 -17.96 10.43
CA GLY A 510 10.85 -18.46 11.61
C GLY A 510 10.12 -19.61 12.32
N LEU A 511 8.78 -19.56 12.40
CA LEU A 511 7.95 -20.62 12.98
C LEU A 511 7.96 -21.88 12.11
N GLU A 512 8.00 -21.75 10.78
CA GLU A 512 8.17 -22.89 9.90
C GLU A 512 9.53 -23.56 10.06
N ARG A 513 10.61 -22.76 10.14
CA ARG A 513 11.97 -23.27 10.35
C ARG A 513 12.06 -24.00 11.69
N ALA A 514 11.46 -23.44 12.74
CA ALA A 514 11.39 -24.08 14.05
C ALA A 514 10.63 -25.42 13.98
N ASN A 515 9.46 -25.45 13.33
CA ASN A 515 8.69 -26.69 13.14
C ASN A 515 9.48 -27.75 12.34
N LYS A 516 10.11 -27.38 11.22
CA LYS A 516 10.97 -28.27 10.43
C LYS A 516 12.15 -28.82 11.25
N ALA A 517 12.63 -28.06 12.23
CA ALA A 517 13.69 -28.45 13.15
C ALA A 517 13.18 -29.10 14.46
N SER A 518 11.87 -29.32 14.59
CA SER A 518 11.21 -29.82 15.81
C SER A 518 11.51 -28.98 17.06
N ILE A 519 11.72 -27.67 16.89
CA ILE A 519 11.90 -26.71 17.99
C ILE A 519 10.50 -26.28 18.47
N PRO A 520 10.21 -26.38 19.79
CA PRO A 520 8.93 -25.93 20.31
C PRO A 520 8.70 -24.44 20.07
N THR A 521 7.47 -24.07 19.76
CA THR A 521 7.08 -22.68 19.50
C THR A 521 5.88 -22.31 20.33
N THR A 522 5.87 -21.08 20.84
CA THR A 522 4.71 -20.48 21.48
C THR A 522 4.44 -19.17 20.78
N TYR A 523 3.18 -18.93 20.45
CA TYR A 523 2.71 -17.68 19.86
C TYR A 523 2.00 -16.85 20.93
N HIS A 524 2.41 -15.59 21.10
CA HIS A 524 1.82 -14.67 22.07
C HIS A 524 1.65 -13.30 21.41
N ASN A 525 0.44 -12.74 21.46
CA ASN A 525 0.09 -11.57 20.65
C ASN A 525 -0.32 -10.36 21.51
N LEU A 526 0.42 -9.27 21.36
CA LEU A 526 0.17 -7.96 21.97
C LEU A 526 -1.17 -7.33 21.53
N VAL A 527 -1.63 -7.58 20.30
CA VAL A 527 -2.88 -7.01 19.76
C VAL A 527 -4.07 -7.30 20.67
N SER A 528 -4.16 -8.53 21.20
CA SER A 528 -5.25 -8.92 22.09
C SER A 528 -5.30 -8.15 23.43
N TYR A 529 -4.19 -7.53 23.82
CA TYR A 529 -4.06 -6.69 25.01
C TYR A 529 -4.37 -5.22 24.68
N LYS A 530 -3.92 -4.73 23.51
CA LYS A 530 -4.21 -3.37 23.04
C LYS A 530 -5.71 -3.12 22.86
N LYS A 531 -6.48 -4.14 22.44
CA LYS A 531 -7.95 -4.08 22.38
C LYS A 531 -8.65 -3.88 23.73
N LYS A 532 -7.96 -4.06 24.86
CA LYS A 532 -8.56 -4.05 26.21
C LYS A 532 -8.04 -2.92 27.10
N HIS A 533 -6.90 -2.33 26.78
CA HIS A 533 -6.16 -1.41 27.64
C HIS A 533 -5.53 -0.28 26.80
N THR A 534 -5.25 0.85 27.44
CA THR A 534 -4.41 1.92 26.86
C THR A 534 -3.04 1.36 26.49
N ASP A 535 -2.34 1.94 25.51
CA ASP A 535 -1.11 1.36 24.94
C ASP A 535 -0.06 0.97 25.99
N ASP A 536 0.24 1.88 26.93
CA ASP A 536 1.18 1.60 28.02
C ASP A 536 0.77 0.41 28.89
N LYS A 537 -0.51 0.34 29.24
CA LYS A 537 -1.04 -0.72 30.10
C LYS A 537 -1.18 -2.05 29.36
N ALA A 538 -1.52 -2.00 28.07
CA ALA A 538 -1.55 -3.15 27.20
C ALA A 538 -0.16 -3.77 27.05
N ARG A 539 0.87 -2.93 26.84
CA ARG A 539 2.27 -3.35 26.77
C ARG A 539 2.75 -3.92 28.10
N GLU A 540 2.47 -3.24 29.21
CA GLU A 540 2.85 -3.72 30.54
C GLU A 540 2.22 -5.09 30.88
N GLU A 541 0.94 -5.29 30.54
CA GLU A 541 0.23 -6.55 30.80
C GLU A 541 0.69 -7.68 29.87
N TYR A 542 0.87 -7.39 28.58
CA TYR A 542 1.44 -8.33 27.60
C TYR A 542 2.86 -8.77 27.99
N ASP A 543 3.73 -7.83 28.31
CA ASP A 543 5.12 -8.10 28.70
C ASP A 543 5.17 -8.92 30.00
N GLY A 544 4.30 -8.62 30.96
CA GLY A 544 4.15 -9.39 32.19
C GLY A 544 3.66 -10.82 31.94
N ASP A 545 2.73 -11.01 31.02
CA ASP A 545 2.24 -12.35 30.63
C ASP A 545 3.25 -13.13 29.80
N LEU A 546 4.00 -12.47 28.92
CA LEU A 546 5.10 -13.07 28.17
C LEU A 546 6.19 -13.60 29.12
N ALA A 547 6.54 -12.84 30.16
CA ALA A 547 7.46 -13.31 31.19
C ALA A 547 6.92 -14.55 31.92
N LYS A 548 5.63 -14.59 32.28
CA LYS A 548 5.01 -15.77 32.90
C LYS A 548 5.04 -16.98 31.97
N ILE A 549 4.79 -16.78 30.67
CA ILE A 549 4.84 -17.86 29.67
C ILE A 549 6.26 -18.44 29.58
N ILE A 550 7.30 -17.59 29.58
CA ILE A 550 8.69 -18.05 29.51
C ILE A 550 9.14 -18.75 30.79
N LEU A 551 8.72 -18.24 31.96
CA LEU A 551 9.15 -18.77 33.26
C LEU A 551 8.34 -20.00 33.71
N HIS A 552 7.07 -20.07 33.35
CA HIS A 552 6.10 -21.03 33.90
C HIS A 552 5.26 -21.75 32.84
N GLY A 553 5.50 -21.51 31.55
CA GLY A 553 4.77 -22.13 30.46
C GLY A 553 5.07 -23.61 30.26
N GLN A 554 4.65 -24.13 29.12
CA GLN A 554 4.72 -25.57 28.81
C GLN A 554 6.13 -26.06 28.45
N HIS A 555 7.09 -25.15 28.26
CA HIS A 555 8.45 -25.46 27.86
C HIS A 555 9.44 -25.25 29.01
N PRO A 556 10.60 -25.95 29.00
CA PRO A 556 11.65 -25.69 29.97
C PRO A 556 12.06 -24.21 29.93
N ARG A 557 12.29 -23.65 31.12
CA ARG A 557 12.81 -22.28 31.27
C ARG A 557 14.15 -22.15 30.53
N PRO A 558 14.33 -21.11 29.70
CA PRO A 558 15.57 -20.93 28.94
C PRO A 558 16.70 -20.40 29.82
N ASP A 559 17.94 -20.71 29.44
CA ASP A 559 19.15 -20.12 30.05
C ASP A 559 19.52 -18.74 29.45
N LEU A 560 19.00 -18.45 28.25
CA LEU A 560 19.24 -17.23 27.48
C LEU A 560 18.03 -16.91 26.60
N ILE A 561 17.66 -15.63 26.53
CA ILE A 561 16.67 -15.09 25.59
C ILE A 561 17.41 -14.28 24.53
N VAL A 562 17.09 -14.53 23.26
CA VAL A 562 17.66 -13.80 22.11
C VAL A 562 16.54 -13.08 21.39
N CYS A 563 16.60 -11.75 21.39
CA CYS A 563 15.76 -10.87 20.61
C CYS A 563 16.36 -10.75 19.20
N ALA A 564 15.74 -11.39 18.21
CA ALA A 564 16.20 -11.41 16.82
C ALA A 564 15.08 -10.85 15.92
N GLY A 565 15.25 -9.61 15.42
CA GLY A 565 14.17 -8.89 14.73
C GLY A 565 13.00 -8.54 15.66
N TRP A 566 13.27 -8.40 16.95
CA TRP A 566 12.28 -8.12 17.98
C TRP A 566 12.04 -6.60 18.07
N MET A 567 11.14 -6.10 17.22
CA MET A 567 10.81 -4.67 17.10
C MET A 567 9.90 -4.16 18.24
N HIS A 568 10.14 -4.59 19.48
CA HIS A 568 9.34 -4.24 20.65
C HIS A 568 10.22 -4.01 21.88
N ILE A 569 10.18 -2.80 22.43
CA ILE A 569 10.86 -2.46 23.69
C ILE A 569 10.07 -3.10 24.84
N VAL A 570 10.70 -4.00 25.57
CA VAL A 570 10.09 -4.68 26.72
C VAL A 570 10.06 -3.78 27.95
N THR A 571 8.94 -3.77 28.65
CA THR A 571 8.76 -2.99 29.88
C THR A 571 9.42 -3.68 31.09
N THR A 572 9.48 -2.96 32.21
CA THR A 572 9.99 -3.51 33.49
C THR A 572 9.19 -4.72 33.98
N SER A 573 7.91 -4.85 33.60
CA SER A 573 7.08 -6.01 33.95
C SER A 573 7.60 -7.31 33.33
N PHE A 574 8.37 -7.23 32.24
CA PHE A 574 9.12 -8.34 31.67
C PHE A 574 10.55 -8.43 32.21
N LEU A 575 11.28 -7.31 32.23
CA LEU A 575 12.71 -7.30 32.56
C LEU A 575 12.99 -7.77 34.00
N SER A 576 12.22 -7.27 34.98
CA SER A 576 12.43 -7.59 36.40
C SER A 576 12.30 -9.09 36.72
N PRO A 577 11.19 -9.78 36.39
CA PRO A 577 11.05 -11.21 36.71
C PRO A 577 12.06 -12.10 35.96
N ILE A 578 12.44 -11.74 34.74
CA ILE A 578 13.43 -12.49 33.95
C ILE A 578 14.83 -12.35 34.58
N ALA A 579 15.19 -11.13 35.01
CA ALA A 579 16.44 -10.88 35.72
C ALA A 579 16.48 -11.60 37.09
N GLU A 580 15.38 -11.58 37.85
CA GLU A 580 15.25 -12.33 39.12
C GLU A 580 15.40 -13.85 38.92
N ALA A 581 14.94 -14.37 37.79
CA ALA A 581 15.12 -15.77 37.40
C ALA A 581 16.56 -16.10 36.93
N GLY A 582 17.44 -15.10 36.84
CA GLY A 582 18.84 -15.22 36.44
C GLY A 582 19.05 -15.47 34.94
N ILE A 583 18.07 -15.14 34.10
CA ILE A 583 18.12 -15.38 32.66
C ILE A 583 18.63 -14.11 31.97
N LYS A 584 19.65 -14.24 31.11
CA LYS A 584 20.14 -13.12 30.31
C LYS A 584 19.26 -12.89 29.08
N ILE A 585 19.13 -11.63 28.67
CA ILE A 585 18.44 -11.22 27.45
C ILE A 585 19.45 -10.50 26.57
N ILE A 586 19.56 -10.90 25.31
CA ILE A 586 20.43 -10.22 24.35
C ILE A 586 19.66 -9.77 23.12
N ASN A 587 20.04 -8.64 22.55
CA ASN A 587 19.50 -8.11 21.32
C ASN A 587 20.63 -7.78 20.34
N LEU A 588 20.28 -7.79 19.05
CA LEU A 588 21.11 -7.27 17.99
C LEU A 588 20.66 -5.84 17.64
N HIS A 589 21.62 -4.93 17.49
CA HIS A 589 21.37 -3.56 17.03
C HIS A 589 22.35 -3.17 15.91
N PRO A 590 21.89 -2.61 14.77
CA PRO A 590 22.75 -2.21 13.65
C PRO A 590 23.44 -0.85 13.87
N ALA A 591 24.09 -0.70 15.03
CA ALA A 591 25.03 0.39 15.30
C ALA A 591 26.12 -0.06 16.28
N LEU A 592 27.15 0.78 16.45
CA LEU A 592 28.12 0.59 17.52
C LEU A 592 27.57 1.09 18.87
N PRO A 593 28.15 0.67 20.01
CA PRO A 593 27.68 1.10 21.33
C PRO A 593 27.70 2.62 21.49
N GLY A 594 26.56 3.19 21.89
CA GLY A 594 26.38 4.64 22.05
C GLY A 594 26.15 5.41 20.75
N GLU A 595 26.08 4.73 19.60
CA GLU A 595 25.80 5.34 18.31
C GLU A 595 24.38 4.94 17.85
N PHE A 596 23.61 5.89 17.29
CA PHE A 596 22.34 5.67 16.62
C PHE A 596 21.36 4.72 17.34
N ALA A 597 21.10 4.93 18.64
CA ALA A 597 20.10 4.17 19.40
C ALA A 597 18.68 4.34 18.82
N GLY A 598 17.88 3.28 18.83
CA GLY A 598 16.51 3.28 18.31
C GLY A 598 16.39 3.00 16.82
N ALA A 599 15.18 3.19 16.27
CA ALA A 599 14.85 2.85 14.89
C ALA A 599 15.67 3.62 13.85
N LYS A 600 15.66 3.13 12.60
CA LYS A 600 16.34 3.75 11.44
C LYS A 600 17.83 4.03 11.67
N ALA A 601 18.52 3.19 12.45
CA ALA A 601 19.93 3.40 12.78
C ALA A 601 20.85 3.36 11.54
N ILE A 602 20.55 2.49 10.57
CA ILE A 602 21.29 2.36 9.31
C ILE A 602 21.19 3.64 8.46
N GLU A 603 19.96 4.15 8.30
CA GLU A 603 19.68 5.38 7.56
C GLU A 603 20.35 6.61 8.19
N ARG A 604 20.27 6.74 9.52
CA ARG A 604 20.95 7.81 10.25
C ARG A 604 22.48 7.72 10.11
N ALA A 605 23.05 6.52 10.18
CA ALA A 605 24.48 6.31 9.97
C ALA A 605 24.92 6.64 8.54
N TRP A 606 24.11 6.30 7.54
CA TRP A 606 24.36 6.64 6.14
C TRP A 606 24.32 8.14 5.88
N THR A 607 23.31 8.82 6.44
CA THR A 607 23.14 10.27 6.35
C THR A 607 24.31 11.01 7.00
N ALA A 608 24.69 10.63 8.23
CA ALA A 608 25.90 11.13 8.88
C ALA A 608 27.18 10.85 8.08
N GLY A 609 27.22 9.76 7.32
CA GLY A 609 28.32 9.46 6.39
C GLY A 609 28.43 10.47 5.25
N LYS A 610 27.29 10.92 4.72
CA LYS A 610 27.21 11.89 3.63
C LYS A 610 27.42 13.33 4.08
N GLU A 611 26.80 13.70 5.19
CA GLU A 611 26.71 15.10 5.64
C GLU A 611 27.82 15.45 6.61
N ASP A 612 28.04 14.61 7.62
CA ASP A 612 29.03 14.84 8.68
C ASP A 612 30.39 14.17 8.40
N GLY A 613 30.48 13.45 7.29
CA GLY A 613 31.69 12.75 6.86
C GLY A 613 32.05 11.54 7.70
N LEU A 614 31.09 10.94 8.41
CA LEU A 614 31.27 9.71 9.18
C LEU A 614 31.85 8.60 8.28
N LYS A 615 32.86 7.87 8.78
CA LYS A 615 33.60 6.86 7.98
C LYS A 615 33.22 5.42 8.32
N ARG A 616 32.50 5.20 9.41
CA ARG A 616 32.13 3.87 9.88
C ARG A 616 30.82 3.89 10.63
N THR A 617 30.18 2.74 10.63
CA THR A 617 29.10 2.33 11.52
C THR A 617 29.45 0.92 12.05
N GLY A 618 28.48 0.17 12.54
CA GLY A 618 28.69 -1.22 12.92
C GLY A 618 27.43 -1.93 13.34
N VAL A 619 27.62 -3.11 13.92
CA VAL A 619 26.58 -3.94 14.50
C VAL A 619 27.04 -4.35 15.89
N MET A 620 26.14 -4.37 16.86
CA MET A 620 26.42 -4.86 18.20
C MET A 620 25.41 -5.92 18.65
N ILE A 621 25.90 -6.88 19.43
CA ILE A 621 25.06 -7.72 20.29
C ILE A 621 25.25 -7.21 21.72
N HIS A 622 24.17 -6.81 22.38
CA HIS A 622 24.23 -6.24 23.72
C HIS A 622 23.21 -6.89 24.67
N GLU A 623 23.43 -6.71 25.97
CA GLU A 623 22.45 -7.10 26.98
C GLU A 623 21.25 -6.14 26.94
N VAL A 624 20.03 -6.65 27.03
CA VAL A 624 18.82 -5.80 27.03
C VAL A 624 18.57 -5.27 28.44
N ILE A 625 18.48 -3.96 28.56
CA ILE A 625 18.11 -3.23 29.78
C ILE A 625 16.91 -2.31 29.50
N ALA A 626 16.44 -1.57 30.50
CA ALA A 626 15.30 -0.65 30.34
C ALA A 626 15.61 0.51 29.36
N GLU A 627 16.86 0.95 29.31
CA GLU A 627 17.34 1.96 28.37
C GLU A 627 17.63 1.30 27.00
N VAL A 628 17.01 1.84 25.96
CA VAL A 628 17.07 1.29 24.59
C VAL A 628 18.52 1.31 24.08
N ASP A 629 18.98 0.15 23.59
CA ASP A 629 20.32 -0.05 23.00
C ASP A 629 21.50 0.43 23.87
N ALA A 630 21.31 0.53 25.19
CA ALA A 630 22.32 1.08 26.12
C ALA A 630 22.99 0.03 27.02
N GLY A 631 22.61 -1.24 26.88
CA GLY A 631 23.21 -2.31 27.70
C GLY A 631 24.61 -2.71 27.27
N ASP A 632 25.28 -3.50 28.10
CA ASP A 632 26.67 -3.89 27.88
C ASP A 632 26.85 -4.65 26.56
N ALA A 633 27.74 -4.14 25.70
CA ALA A 633 28.07 -4.78 24.43
C ALA A 633 28.87 -6.07 24.65
N ILE A 634 28.39 -7.16 24.07
CA ILE A 634 28.95 -8.51 24.18
C ILE A 634 29.92 -8.77 23.02
N VAL A 635 29.49 -8.46 21.80
CA VAL A 635 30.31 -8.50 20.58
C VAL A 635 29.90 -7.32 19.70
N THR A 636 30.88 -6.72 19.04
CA THR A 636 30.66 -5.62 18.10
C THR A 636 31.45 -5.92 16.83
N GLN A 637 30.93 -5.47 15.69
CA GLN A 637 31.64 -5.52 14.43
C GLN A 637 31.46 -4.21 13.67
N GLU A 638 32.56 -3.59 13.27
CA GLU A 638 32.54 -2.34 12.51
C GLU A 638 32.24 -2.62 11.03
N VAL A 639 31.52 -1.67 10.42
CA VAL A 639 31.19 -1.66 8.99
C VAL A 639 31.61 -0.31 8.43
N GLU A 640 32.51 -0.33 7.44
CA GLU A 640 32.97 0.89 6.76
C GLU A 640 31.86 1.51 5.89
N LEU A 641 31.70 2.83 5.99
CA LEU A 641 30.84 3.61 5.09
C LEU A 641 31.62 3.98 3.84
N LYS A 642 31.20 3.47 2.67
CA LYS A 642 31.90 3.75 1.41
C LYS A 642 31.40 5.04 0.77
N GLU A 643 32.32 5.80 0.19
CA GLU A 643 31.99 7.03 -0.54
C GLU A 643 31.11 6.71 -1.77
N GLY A 644 29.96 7.37 -1.88
CA GLY A 644 29.00 7.17 -2.98
C GLY A 644 28.15 5.90 -2.88
N GLU A 645 28.20 5.16 -1.77
CA GLU A 645 27.36 3.98 -1.54
C GLU A 645 25.88 4.37 -1.37
N THR A 646 24.97 3.58 -1.93
CA THR A 646 23.52 3.75 -1.73
C THR A 646 23.10 3.24 -0.36
N LEU A 647 21.96 3.70 0.15
CA LEU A 647 21.41 3.23 1.42
C LEU A 647 21.21 1.70 1.40
N ASP A 648 20.58 1.18 0.36
CA ASP A 648 20.36 -0.26 0.14
C ASP A 648 21.68 -1.07 0.18
N GLY A 649 22.76 -0.52 -0.38
CA GLY A 649 24.06 -1.18 -0.40
C GLY A 649 24.72 -1.25 0.98
N LEU A 650 24.52 -0.23 1.81
CA LEU A 650 24.95 -0.27 3.21
C LEU A 650 24.12 -1.27 4.02
N GLU A 651 22.80 -1.27 3.83
CA GLU A 651 21.86 -2.15 4.51
C GLU A 651 22.16 -3.63 4.25
N GLU A 652 22.38 -4.03 3.00
CA GLU A 652 22.75 -5.41 2.65
C GLU A 652 24.05 -5.86 3.36
N ARG A 653 25.04 -4.96 3.46
CA ARG A 653 26.32 -5.25 4.13
C ARG A 653 26.17 -5.38 5.64
N ILE A 654 25.34 -4.54 6.25
CA ILE A 654 25.04 -4.62 7.68
C ILE A 654 24.33 -5.94 7.97
N HIS A 655 23.27 -6.30 7.22
CA HIS A 655 22.57 -7.57 7.40
C HIS A 655 23.46 -8.82 7.24
N ALA A 656 24.42 -8.78 6.31
CA ALA A 656 25.39 -9.87 6.17
C ALA A 656 26.25 -10.07 7.43
N VAL A 657 26.60 -8.97 8.12
CA VAL A 657 27.32 -9.01 9.39
C VAL A 657 26.42 -9.50 10.53
N GLU A 658 25.19 -9.01 10.60
CA GLU A 658 24.21 -9.34 11.63
C GLU A 658 24.00 -10.85 11.78
N HIS A 659 23.81 -11.56 10.66
CA HIS A 659 23.56 -13.00 10.66
C HIS A 659 24.68 -13.80 11.34
N GLY A 660 25.94 -13.40 11.14
CA GLY A 660 27.08 -14.05 11.80
C GLY A 660 27.21 -13.63 13.26
N LEU A 661 27.06 -12.33 13.52
CA LEU A 661 27.33 -11.75 14.83
C LEU A 661 26.34 -12.23 15.89
N ILE A 662 25.06 -12.41 15.54
CA ILE A 662 24.04 -12.90 16.48
C ILE A 662 24.34 -14.33 16.96
N VAL A 663 24.86 -15.20 16.08
CA VAL A 663 25.27 -16.56 16.44
C VAL A 663 26.52 -16.53 17.33
N GLU A 664 27.48 -15.67 17.02
CA GLU A 664 28.69 -15.51 17.83
C GLU A 664 28.36 -14.98 19.24
N GLY A 665 27.56 -13.93 19.33
CA GLY A 665 27.12 -13.33 20.58
C GLY A 665 26.36 -14.35 21.44
N THR A 666 25.42 -15.08 20.85
CA THR A 666 24.69 -16.17 21.52
C THR A 666 25.66 -17.22 22.08
N ARG A 667 26.63 -17.68 21.28
CA ARG A 667 27.64 -18.66 21.71
C ARG A 667 28.51 -18.13 22.87
N LYS A 668 28.90 -16.85 22.82
CA LYS A 668 29.75 -16.22 23.86
C LYS A 668 29.02 -16.15 25.19
N VAL A 669 27.75 -15.78 25.19
CA VAL A 669 26.92 -15.75 26.41
C VAL A 669 26.72 -17.15 26.98
N LEU A 670 26.34 -18.13 26.15
CA LEU A 670 26.17 -19.52 26.59
C LEU A 670 27.49 -20.13 27.12
N GLY A 671 28.62 -19.82 26.49
CA GLY A 671 29.95 -20.24 26.97
C GLY A 671 30.33 -19.63 28.32
N GLY A 672 29.90 -18.40 28.60
CA GLY A 672 30.05 -17.76 29.90
C GLY A 672 29.17 -18.37 31.00
N LEU A 673 28.01 -18.92 30.64
CA LEU A 673 27.09 -19.60 31.56
C LEU A 673 27.61 -20.99 31.99
N GLY A 674 28.31 -21.70 31.11
CA GLY A 674 28.89 -23.03 31.39
C GLY A 674 30.08 -23.05 32.38
N ASN A 675 30.61 -21.89 32.75
CA ASN A 675 31.66 -21.75 33.78
C ASN A 675 31.11 -21.50 35.19
N LYS A 676 29.78 -21.50 35.37
CA LYS A 676 29.11 -21.50 36.68
C LYS A 676 28.43 -22.87 36.89
N SER A 677 29.24 -23.88 37.17
CA SER A 677 28.80 -25.17 37.72
C SER A 677 29.41 -25.38 39.09
#